data_AF-A0A1E4RTK8-F1
#
_entry.id   AF-A0A1E4RTK8-F1
#
_cell.length_a   1.000
_cell.length_b   1.000
_cell.length_c   1.000
_cell.angle_alpha   90.00
_cell.angle_beta   90.00
_cell.angle_gamma   90.00
#
_symmetry.space_group_name_H-M   'P 1'
#
loop_
_entity.id
_entity.type
_entity.pdbx_description
1 polymer ?
#
loop_
_entity_poly.entity_id
_entity_poly.type
_entity_poly.pdbx_seq_one_letter_code
_entity_poly.pdbx_strand_id
1 'polypeptide(L)'
;MSDEKIEDKTEFTHSTYQADYRQVLYEKLGHADVLDSKIEDVEYIYAKTVELSLDKSIEILKNCLEYHEGDPNFPLEDYELIEKLVEGCDVDLCYDDYVFQVKMYAALNEYHSPYPEVRAISSPRDDPALPCETFRAYLLGIFWCLVGTGVNELFSRRNPSISISASVCQMLMYPSGLILERILPDWGVTIFGTRHSLNPGPWNYKEQMFATVMFDIAIGGMYVGYNFYVEKLKIFYGNTYITIGYQILISLATQLFGLGFAGLLRRIVIYPVRAVWPTILPTLALNRALLTKEKKEVINGWSITRYRLFFLLFAISFVYLWFPNFIFQALSYFNWMTWIAPENFNLTTITGSMQGLGLNPITSFDWNFVGYWLPLAFPFYTYMNMMIGMFIGFIIIVAMYYSNYKWTAYLPINDNNVYTNTGELYSVKSILSKSKFDLKKYKEYGPPYLTAGNLLVYGANCALYTFMIPYVFFTERKGLWNSVKSLKEIKNLKSSEFKHFNDPHSRMILKYKEVPDWCFFVIMIVAFVFAVLAAEVYATDTPVWGIVLMIGINAVFVIPLCVIYAVTGYYFNLEVFVELIIGYALPGNSNAFMGLKALGYNITGQALQYVYDQKMAHYAKVPPRAVFRGQLFGTIFQIIASLCVINWEIYDLKGICTEDQPNKFTCPSETSYYSSSVFWGVIGPKRVFNKLYPILPYCFLIGFILAIICLLIRHYFFKQTRWFQPAVIIGGLFNYAPFNLSYFIPGFYVCFAFNHYIKKKYTAWWEKYTYVISSALDAGVALGGIIIFFAVQYKEVSINWWGNSVSYSGTDAGLFKTSLKDASSAPDGYFGIRKNEF
;
A
#
# COMPACT_ATOMS: atom_id res chain seq x y z
N MET A 1 -39.67 29.02 38.26
CA MET A 1 -39.65 30.48 38.43
C MET A 1 -38.91 30.79 39.71
N SER A 2 -37.60 30.95 39.56
CA SER A 2 -36.69 31.67 40.46
C SER A 2 -35.44 31.89 39.61
N ASP A 3 -35.40 33.03 38.95
CA ASP A 3 -34.31 33.52 38.10
C ASP A 3 -33.09 33.84 38.97
N GLU A 4 -32.26 32.84 39.26
CA GLU A 4 -30.88 33.11 39.67
C GLU A 4 -30.00 33.10 38.42
N LYS A 5 -29.64 34.31 38.00
CA LYS A 5 -28.59 34.58 37.02
C LYS A 5 -27.36 33.75 37.40
N ILE A 6 -26.96 32.85 36.50
CA ILE A 6 -25.59 32.33 36.44
C ILE A 6 -24.72 33.56 36.19
N GLU A 7 -24.14 34.11 37.25
CA GLU A 7 -23.11 35.13 37.15
C GLU A 7 -21.95 34.56 36.34
N ASP A 8 -21.53 35.39 35.39
CA ASP A 8 -20.41 35.22 34.47
C ASP A 8 -19.11 35.03 35.28
N LYS A 9 -18.82 33.79 35.70
CA LYS A 9 -17.51 33.39 36.22
C LYS A 9 -16.57 33.13 35.05
N THR A 10 -16.20 34.21 34.37
CA THR A 10 -15.16 34.25 33.33
C THR A 10 -13.74 34.24 33.91
N GLU A 11 -13.58 34.23 35.23
CA GLU A 11 -12.27 34.18 35.89
C GLU A 11 -11.96 32.78 36.44
N PHE A 12 -11.10 32.07 35.71
CA PHE A 12 -10.30 30.95 36.22
C PHE A 12 -9.59 31.43 37.49
N THR A 13 -9.96 30.95 38.68
CA THR A 13 -9.22 31.26 39.91
C THR A 13 -7.84 30.60 39.84
N HIS A 14 -6.85 31.44 39.53
CA HIS A 14 -5.45 31.14 39.32
C HIS A 14 -4.76 30.63 40.59
N SER A 15 -4.27 29.38 40.59
CA SER A 15 -2.86 29.03 40.90
C SER A 15 -2.68 27.58 41.37
N THR A 16 -3.63 26.99 42.12
CA THR A 16 -3.41 25.68 42.75
C THR A 16 -3.79 24.50 41.86
N TYR A 17 -4.84 24.62 41.03
CA TYR A 17 -5.32 23.55 40.15
C TYR A 17 -4.62 23.49 38.77
N GLN A 18 -3.86 24.53 38.37
CA GLN A 18 -3.24 24.60 37.05
C GLN A 18 -2.12 23.57 36.83
N ALA A 19 -1.40 23.19 37.90
CA ALA A 19 -0.36 22.17 37.84
C ALA A 19 -0.96 20.77 37.59
N ASP A 20 -2.08 20.48 38.24
CA ASP A 20 -2.81 19.21 38.16
C ASP A 20 -3.43 19.04 36.75
N TYR A 21 -4.08 20.07 36.22
CA TYR A 21 -4.63 20.06 34.86
C TYR A 21 -3.58 19.96 33.76
N ARG A 22 -2.42 20.59 33.95
CA ARG A 22 -1.29 20.42 33.04
C ARG A 22 -0.83 18.97 33.06
N GLN A 23 -0.72 18.34 34.23
CA GLN A 23 -0.39 16.93 34.35
C GLN A 23 -1.42 16.02 33.68
N VAL A 24 -2.72 16.31 33.80
CA VAL A 24 -3.79 15.56 33.09
C VAL A 24 -3.63 15.63 31.55
N LEU A 25 -3.26 16.79 30.99
CA LEU A 25 -2.98 16.90 29.56
C LEU A 25 -1.72 16.12 29.16
N TYR A 26 -0.68 16.15 30.00
CA TYR A 26 0.51 15.33 29.82
C TYR A 26 0.13 13.85 29.85
N GLU A 27 -0.64 13.38 30.83
CA GLU A 27 -1.15 12.00 30.93
C GLU A 27 -1.95 11.60 29.68
N LYS A 28 -2.86 12.47 29.22
CA LYS A 28 -3.69 12.20 28.04
C LYS A 28 -2.87 12.07 26.75
N LEU A 29 -1.82 12.87 26.62
CA LEU A 29 -0.85 12.80 25.53
C LEU A 29 0.27 11.78 25.79
N GLY A 30 0.16 10.97 26.84
CA GLY A 30 1.09 9.90 27.14
C GLY A 30 2.40 10.33 27.81
N HIS A 31 2.49 11.57 28.28
CA HIS A 31 3.66 12.13 28.94
C HIS A 31 3.55 12.17 30.48
N ALA A 32 2.79 11.25 31.08
CA ALA A 32 2.53 11.15 32.53
C ALA A 32 3.81 11.20 33.40
N ASP A 33 4.89 10.56 32.94
CA ASP A 33 6.16 10.44 33.67
C ASP A 33 7.12 11.65 33.43
N VAL A 34 6.68 12.67 32.70
CA VAL A 34 7.51 13.80 32.28
C VAL A 34 7.23 15.03 33.15
N LEU A 35 7.71 15.00 34.40
CA LEU A 35 7.47 16.07 35.37
C LEU A 35 8.34 17.33 35.16
N ASP A 36 9.50 17.21 34.49
CA ASP A 36 10.51 18.29 34.42
C ASP A 36 10.81 18.88 33.03
N SER A 37 10.31 18.31 31.94
CA SER A 37 10.59 18.84 30.59
C SER A 37 9.34 19.42 29.94
N LYS A 38 9.34 20.75 29.73
CA LYS A 38 8.33 21.42 28.91
C LYS A 38 8.40 20.89 27.47
N ILE A 39 7.40 20.10 27.09
CA ILE A 39 7.21 19.64 25.71
C ILE A 39 6.44 20.74 24.99
N GLU A 40 7.10 21.42 24.06
CA GLU A 40 6.54 22.61 23.43
C GLU A 40 5.20 22.37 22.69
N ASP A 41 5.00 21.18 22.12
CA ASP A 41 3.74 20.81 21.47
C ASP A 41 2.60 20.68 22.49
N VAL A 42 2.87 20.12 23.67
CA VAL A 42 1.90 20.01 24.77
C VAL A 42 1.59 21.39 25.36
N GLU A 43 2.61 22.23 25.54
CA GLU A 43 2.43 23.61 26.02
C GLU A 43 1.59 24.45 25.06
N TYR A 44 1.76 24.25 23.75
CA TYR A 44 0.94 24.92 22.75
C TYR A 44 -0.53 24.53 22.87
N ILE A 45 -0.83 23.22 23.03
CA ILE A 45 -2.20 22.76 23.22
C ILE A 45 -2.77 23.25 24.55
N TYR A 46 -1.98 23.23 25.64
CA TYR A 46 -2.40 23.77 26.92
C TYR A 46 -2.78 25.26 26.83
N ALA A 47 -1.95 26.07 26.16
CA ALA A 47 -2.25 27.48 25.93
C ALA A 47 -3.58 27.65 25.17
N LYS A 48 -3.83 26.83 24.15
CA LYS A 48 -5.10 26.86 23.40
C LYS A 48 -6.30 26.37 24.21
N THR A 49 -6.12 25.40 25.09
CA THR A 49 -7.16 24.96 26.05
C THR A 49 -7.60 26.10 26.95
N VAL A 50 -6.65 26.91 27.45
CA VAL A 50 -6.95 28.06 28.30
C VAL A 50 -7.64 29.19 27.53
N GLU A 51 -7.26 29.42 26.27
CA GLU A 51 -7.85 30.45 25.39
C GLU A 51 -9.31 30.16 24.99
N LEU A 52 -9.75 28.90 24.97
CA LEU A 52 -11.10 28.53 24.51
C LEU A 52 -12.18 28.88 25.55
N SER A 53 -13.31 29.42 25.07
CA SER A 53 -14.53 29.56 25.87
C SER A 53 -15.32 28.25 25.92
N LEU A 54 -16.09 28.05 26.99
CA LEU A 54 -16.87 26.82 27.19
C LEU A 54 -17.87 26.57 26.06
N ASP A 55 -18.63 27.59 25.67
CA ASP A 55 -19.66 27.48 24.62
C ASP A 55 -19.07 27.05 23.27
N LYS A 56 -17.94 27.67 22.90
CA LYS A 56 -17.22 27.33 21.68
C LYS A 56 -16.65 25.93 21.74
N SER A 57 -16.13 25.51 22.90
CA SER A 57 -15.65 24.15 23.10
C SER A 57 -16.77 23.11 22.91
N ILE A 58 -17.96 23.35 23.45
CA ILE A 58 -19.12 22.46 23.26
C ILE A 58 -19.53 22.39 21.79
N GLU A 59 -19.54 23.52 21.06
CA GLU A 59 -19.83 23.55 19.62
C GLU A 59 -18.82 22.72 18.81
N ILE A 60 -17.52 22.89 19.11
CA ILE A 60 -16.45 22.10 18.47
C ILE A 60 -16.67 20.60 18.72
N LEU A 61 -16.99 20.20 19.95
CA LEU A 61 -17.22 18.80 20.30
C LEU A 61 -18.49 18.22 19.65
N LYS A 62 -19.57 19.00 19.54
CA LYS A 62 -20.78 18.59 18.78
C LYS A 62 -20.46 18.32 17.32
N ASN A 63 -19.73 19.24 16.68
CA ASN A 63 -19.29 19.08 15.30
C ASN A 63 -18.34 17.88 15.15
N CYS A 64 -17.48 17.63 16.14
CA CYS A 64 -16.59 16.47 16.18
C CYS A 64 -17.37 15.15 16.22
N LEU A 65 -18.40 15.03 17.07
CA LEU A 65 -19.25 13.83 17.16
C LEU A 65 -19.96 13.55 15.83
N GLU A 66 -20.59 14.57 15.22
CA GLU A 66 -21.25 14.43 13.92
C GLU A 66 -20.24 14.04 12.83
N TYR A 67 -19.08 14.71 12.83
CA TYR A 67 -18.05 14.46 11.83
C TYR A 67 -17.35 13.11 12.00
N HIS A 68 -17.27 12.51 13.18
CA HIS A 68 -16.62 11.20 13.41
C HIS A 68 -17.59 10.04 13.65
N GLU A 69 -18.89 10.26 13.43
CA GLU A 69 -19.91 9.22 13.51
C GLU A 69 -19.55 8.02 12.60
N GLY A 70 -19.42 6.84 13.22
CA GLY A 70 -19.13 5.57 12.53
C GLY A 70 -17.70 5.42 12.01
N ASP A 71 -16.76 6.29 12.41
CA ASP A 71 -15.35 6.22 12.01
C ASP A 71 -14.61 5.12 12.79
N PRO A 72 -14.08 4.05 12.14
CA PRO A 72 -13.36 2.99 12.84
C PRO A 72 -12.02 3.41 13.43
N ASN A 73 -11.42 4.50 12.94
CA ASN A 73 -10.10 4.97 13.38
C ASN A 73 -10.19 5.92 14.58
N PHE A 74 -11.35 6.54 14.85
CA PHE A 74 -11.53 7.40 16.01
C PHE A 74 -11.65 6.56 17.30
N PRO A 75 -10.91 6.86 18.38
CA PRO A 75 -10.98 6.06 19.61
C PRO A 75 -12.38 6.01 20.20
N LEU A 76 -12.90 4.80 20.49
CA LEU A 76 -14.27 4.63 21.00
C LEU A 76 -14.43 5.25 22.40
N GLU A 77 -13.45 5.06 23.27
CA GLU A 77 -13.45 5.62 24.63
C GLU A 77 -13.50 7.15 24.62
N ASP A 78 -12.78 7.80 23.69
CA ASP A 78 -12.85 9.25 23.52
C ASP A 78 -14.19 9.70 22.94
N TYR A 79 -14.79 8.92 22.03
CA TYR A 79 -16.10 9.24 21.47
C TYR A 79 -17.20 9.21 22.54
N GLU A 80 -17.25 8.14 23.34
CA GLU A 80 -18.23 7.98 24.42
C GLU A 80 -18.03 9.03 25.52
N LEU A 81 -16.79 9.40 25.82
CA LEU A 81 -16.52 10.47 26.77
C LEU A 81 -16.96 11.84 26.23
N ILE A 82 -16.67 12.15 24.96
CA ILE A 82 -17.11 13.42 24.34
C ILE A 82 -18.64 13.49 24.28
N GLU A 83 -19.32 12.38 24.00
CA GLU A 83 -20.80 12.30 24.04
C GLU A 83 -21.33 12.72 25.42
N LYS A 84 -20.79 12.13 26.50
CA LYS A 84 -21.15 12.51 27.87
C LYS A 84 -20.83 13.97 28.18
N LEU A 85 -19.65 14.46 27.80
CA LEU A 85 -19.22 15.84 28.02
C LEU A 85 -20.12 16.86 27.29
N VAL A 86 -20.71 16.49 26.16
CA VAL A 86 -21.64 17.34 25.40
C VAL A 86 -23.06 17.31 25.99
N GLU A 87 -23.47 16.19 26.58
CA GLU A 87 -24.77 16.03 27.25
C GLU A 87 -24.86 16.84 28.55
N GLY A 88 -23.74 17.05 29.25
CA GLY A 88 -23.63 17.97 30.38
C GLY A 88 -22.77 17.44 31.53
N CYS A 89 -22.76 18.17 32.63
CA CYS A 89 -22.02 17.77 33.83
C CYS A 89 -22.79 16.64 34.54
N ASP A 90 -22.18 15.45 34.61
CA ASP A 90 -22.64 14.37 35.49
C ASP A 90 -22.47 14.81 36.96
N VAL A 91 -23.35 14.36 37.86
CA VAL A 91 -23.38 14.82 39.27
C VAL A 91 -22.08 14.43 40.02
N ASP A 92 -21.31 13.49 39.48
CA ASP A 92 -20.08 12.95 40.06
C ASP A 92 -18.80 13.75 39.70
N LEU A 93 -18.83 14.68 38.74
CA LEU A 93 -17.66 15.49 38.33
C LEU A 93 -17.72 16.89 38.94
N CYS A 94 -16.59 17.38 39.46
CA CYS A 94 -16.45 18.80 39.83
C CYS A 94 -16.64 19.67 38.58
N TYR A 95 -17.39 20.78 38.71
CA TYR A 95 -17.68 21.68 37.58
C TYR A 95 -16.40 22.18 36.89
N ASP A 96 -15.35 22.46 37.65
CA ASP A 96 -14.06 22.93 37.12
C ASP A 96 -13.35 21.84 36.30
N ASP A 97 -13.43 20.58 36.74
CA ASP A 97 -12.86 19.43 36.01
C ASP A 97 -13.63 19.17 34.71
N TYR A 98 -14.96 19.29 34.76
CA TYR A 98 -15.81 19.22 33.57
C TYR A 98 -15.42 20.31 32.55
N VAL A 99 -15.34 21.57 32.98
CA VAL A 99 -14.95 22.69 32.11
C VAL A 99 -13.57 22.45 31.50
N PHE A 100 -12.60 21.98 32.30
CA PHE A 100 -11.27 21.67 31.81
C PHE A 100 -11.29 20.56 30.77
N GLN A 101 -11.97 19.44 31.04
CA GLN A 101 -12.05 18.32 30.09
C GLN A 101 -12.72 18.71 28.77
N VAL A 102 -13.83 19.46 28.82
CA VAL A 102 -14.51 19.99 27.62
C VAL A 102 -13.55 20.85 26.80
N LYS A 103 -12.87 21.80 27.43
CA LYS A 103 -11.91 22.68 26.74
C LYS A 103 -10.70 21.90 26.20
N MET A 104 -10.20 20.93 26.94
CA MET A 104 -9.06 20.10 26.56
C MET A 104 -9.36 19.28 25.31
N TYR A 105 -10.48 18.54 25.32
CA TYR A 105 -10.90 17.75 24.16
C TYR A 105 -11.23 18.65 22.97
N ALA A 106 -11.86 19.80 23.18
CA ALA A 106 -12.08 20.77 22.10
C ALA A 106 -10.75 21.28 21.51
N ALA A 107 -9.78 21.63 22.35
CA ALA A 107 -8.47 22.10 21.90
C ALA A 107 -7.71 21.02 21.13
N LEU A 108 -7.75 19.76 21.59
CA LEU A 108 -7.11 18.63 20.94
C LEU A 108 -7.69 18.35 19.54
N ASN A 109 -9.02 18.39 19.39
CA ASN A 109 -9.69 18.12 18.11
C ASN A 109 -9.59 19.31 17.14
N GLU A 110 -9.54 20.54 17.66
CA GLU A 110 -9.47 21.75 16.84
C GLU A 110 -8.04 22.06 16.42
N TYR A 111 -7.07 22.05 17.35
CA TYR A 111 -5.70 22.51 17.10
C TYR A 111 -4.69 21.39 16.86
N HIS A 112 -5.06 20.12 17.04
CA HIS A 112 -4.25 18.97 16.67
C HIS A 112 -5.09 17.85 16.05
N SER A 113 -4.46 16.72 15.72
CA SER A 113 -5.18 15.59 15.15
C SER A 113 -5.99 14.87 16.24
N PRO A 114 -7.25 14.51 15.97
CA PRO A 114 -8.01 13.64 16.87
C PRO A 114 -7.37 12.26 17.00
N TYR A 115 -6.69 11.78 15.95
CA TYR A 115 -6.09 10.45 15.89
C TYR A 115 -4.72 10.41 16.60
N PRO A 116 -4.57 9.57 17.64
CA PRO A 116 -3.29 9.30 18.30
C PRO A 116 -2.14 8.98 17.34
N GLU A 117 -2.43 8.21 16.29
CA GLU A 117 -1.47 7.73 15.30
C GLU A 117 -0.83 8.87 14.50
N VAL A 118 -1.61 9.90 14.19
CA VAL A 118 -1.13 11.08 13.47
C VAL A 118 -0.43 12.04 14.43
N ARG A 119 -0.92 12.16 15.68
CA ARG A 119 -0.26 12.99 16.71
C ARG A 119 1.14 12.50 17.03
N ALA A 120 1.33 11.18 17.11
CA ALA A 120 2.63 10.54 17.35
C ALA A 120 3.74 11.03 16.41
N ILE A 121 3.39 11.32 15.14
CA ILE A 121 4.35 11.54 14.04
C ILE A 121 4.29 12.96 13.46
N SER A 122 3.33 13.78 13.87
CA SER A 122 3.20 15.17 13.43
C SER A 122 3.31 16.17 14.58
N SER A 123 3.58 17.44 14.25
CA SER A 123 3.54 18.54 15.21
C SER A 123 2.31 19.40 14.95
N PRO A 124 1.66 19.96 15.98
CA PRO A 124 0.60 20.96 15.83
C PRO A 124 1.12 22.34 15.35
N ARG A 125 2.42 22.47 15.09
CA ARG A 125 3.09 23.71 14.69
C ARG A 125 3.84 23.54 13.37
N ASP A 126 4.02 24.66 12.67
CA ASP A 126 4.78 24.73 11.43
C ASP A 126 5.61 26.04 11.38
N ASP A 127 6.85 25.92 10.89
CA ASP A 127 7.74 27.05 10.61
C ASP A 127 7.90 27.24 9.08
N PRO A 128 7.25 28.26 8.49
CA PRO A 128 7.35 28.56 7.06
C PRO A 128 8.70 29.10 6.60
N ALA A 129 9.58 29.52 7.52
CA ALA A 129 10.90 30.04 7.17
C ALA A 129 11.93 28.95 6.88
N LEU A 130 11.67 27.70 7.31
CA LEU A 130 12.56 26.57 7.05
C LEU A 130 12.67 26.29 5.54
N PRO A 131 13.91 26.18 5.00
CA PRO A 131 14.11 25.88 3.59
C PRO A 131 13.62 24.47 3.27
N CYS A 132 13.07 24.28 2.08
CA CYS A 132 12.54 22.99 1.63
C CYS A 132 13.06 22.64 0.22
N GLU A 133 12.85 23.52 -0.75
CA GLU A 133 13.40 23.35 -2.11
C GLU A 133 14.79 23.93 -2.20
N THR A 134 15.78 23.10 -1.91
CA THR A 134 17.19 23.46 -2.01
C THR A 134 17.88 22.64 -3.08
N PHE A 135 18.99 23.14 -3.62
CA PHE A 135 19.76 22.42 -4.63
C PHE A 135 20.17 21.03 -4.14
N ARG A 136 20.65 20.93 -2.89
CA ARG A 136 21.04 19.66 -2.25
C ARG A 136 19.86 18.68 -2.12
N ALA A 137 18.65 19.16 -1.85
CA ALA A 137 17.47 18.30 -1.76
C ALA A 137 17.10 17.72 -3.13
N TYR A 138 17.14 18.53 -4.20
CA TYR A 138 16.97 18.05 -5.59
C TYR A 138 18.07 17.05 -5.99
N LEU A 139 19.34 17.35 -5.67
CA LEU A 139 20.47 16.49 -5.99
C LEU A 139 20.32 15.11 -5.32
N LEU A 140 20.02 15.06 -4.03
CA LEU A 140 19.82 13.82 -3.30
C LEU A 140 18.55 13.08 -3.75
N GLY A 141 17.45 13.81 -3.97
CA GLY A 141 16.20 13.23 -4.46
C GLY A 141 16.37 12.56 -5.83
N ILE A 142 17.06 13.23 -6.78
CA ILE A 142 17.35 12.66 -8.10
C ILE A 142 18.33 11.49 -7.99
N PHE A 143 19.39 11.61 -7.18
CA PHE A 143 20.35 10.53 -6.98
C PHE A 143 19.69 9.26 -6.45
N TRP A 144 18.91 9.36 -5.37
CA TRP A 144 18.22 8.22 -4.78
C TRP A 144 17.07 7.72 -5.65
N CYS A 145 16.45 8.58 -6.45
CA CYS A 145 15.53 8.15 -7.51
C CYS A 145 16.23 7.26 -8.53
N LEU A 146 17.36 7.68 -9.10
CA LEU A 146 18.10 6.89 -10.09
C LEU A 146 18.63 5.57 -9.50
N VAL A 147 19.19 5.60 -8.30
CA VAL A 147 19.73 4.42 -7.62
C VAL A 147 18.61 3.47 -7.20
N GLY A 148 17.59 3.99 -6.50
CA GLY A 148 16.47 3.19 -6.00
C GLY A 148 15.69 2.53 -7.13
N THR A 149 15.28 3.29 -8.13
CA THR A 149 14.60 2.76 -9.32
C THR A 149 15.52 1.79 -10.08
N GLY A 150 16.77 2.17 -10.34
CA GLY A 150 17.68 1.33 -11.13
C GLY A 150 17.95 -0.02 -10.49
N VAL A 151 18.19 -0.06 -9.17
CA VAL A 151 18.42 -1.31 -8.44
C VAL A 151 17.16 -2.16 -8.39
N ASN A 152 16.00 -1.57 -8.08
CA ASN A 152 14.75 -2.31 -7.98
C ASN A 152 14.30 -2.85 -9.34
N GLU A 153 14.44 -2.06 -10.40
CA GLU A 153 14.15 -2.49 -11.76
C GLU A 153 15.08 -3.63 -12.19
N LEU A 154 16.38 -3.55 -11.86
CA LEU A 154 17.34 -4.60 -12.19
C LEU A 154 16.99 -5.92 -11.50
N PHE A 155 16.77 -5.89 -10.20
CA PHE A 155 16.60 -7.13 -9.42
C PHE A 155 15.17 -7.67 -9.38
N SER A 156 14.18 -6.98 -9.94
CA SER A 156 12.79 -7.47 -9.96
C SER A 156 12.59 -8.70 -10.85
N ARG A 157 13.43 -8.88 -11.89
CA ARG A 157 13.38 -10.02 -12.83
C ARG A 157 14.12 -11.25 -12.31
N ARG A 158 14.91 -11.06 -11.25
CA ARG A 158 15.69 -12.11 -10.63
C ARG A 158 14.79 -12.95 -9.72
N ASN A 159 15.04 -14.25 -9.66
CA ASN A 159 14.44 -15.13 -8.66
C ASN A 159 15.53 -15.71 -7.72
N PRO A 160 15.52 -15.40 -6.42
CA PRO A 160 14.60 -14.50 -5.71
C PRO A 160 14.85 -13.01 -6.05
N SER A 161 13.79 -12.21 -6.00
CA SER A 161 13.83 -10.77 -6.26
C SER A 161 14.45 -10.01 -5.09
N ILE A 162 15.17 -8.92 -5.38
CA ILE A 162 15.76 -8.04 -4.37
C ILE A 162 15.17 -6.64 -4.57
N SER A 163 14.83 -5.96 -3.47
CA SER A 163 14.34 -4.58 -3.52
C SER A 163 14.91 -3.74 -2.39
N ILE A 164 15.13 -2.46 -2.70
CA ILE A 164 15.43 -1.39 -1.76
C ILE A 164 14.10 -0.73 -1.41
N SER A 165 13.80 -0.67 -0.10
CA SER A 165 12.64 0.06 0.42
C SER A 165 12.93 1.55 0.57
N ALA A 166 11.86 2.36 0.58
CA ALA A 166 11.98 3.80 0.80
C ALA A 166 12.65 4.14 2.14
N SER A 167 12.43 3.33 3.17
CA SER A 167 13.06 3.47 4.49
C SER A 167 14.60 3.38 4.43
N VAL A 168 15.15 2.50 3.59
CA VAL A 168 16.62 2.41 3.40
C VAL A 168 17.15 3.64 2.69
N CYS A 169 16.50 4.07 1.61
CA CYS A 169 16.87 5.29 0.91
C CYS A 169 16.83 6.50 1.85
N GLN A 170 15.80 6.63 2.69
CA GLN A 170 15.68 7.70 3.67
C GLN A 170 16.76 7.64 4.76
N MET A 171 17.07 6.44 5.24
CA MET A 171 18.14 6.23 6.22
C MET A 171 19.51 6.63 5.66
N LEU A 172 19.83 6.24 4.41
CA LEU A 172 21.10 6.58 3.75
C LEU A 172 21.14 8.05 3.28
N MET A 173 19.97 8.64 3.04
CA MET A 173 19.85 10.05 2.68
C MET A 173 20.20 10.98 3.85
N TYR A 174 19.89 10.62 5.10
CA TYR A 174 20.25 11.43 6.27
C TYR A 174 21.76 11.74 6.39
N PRO A 175 22.67 10.75 6.41
CA PRO A 175 24.11 11.05 6.44
C PRO A 175 24.56 11.74 5.14
N SER A 176 23.96 11.43 3.99
CA SER A 176 24.26 12.12 2.73
C SER A 176 23.92 13.62 2.79
N GLY A 177 22.79 13.98 3.40
CA GLY A 177 22.36 15.36 3.64
C GLY A 177 23.31 16.11 4.55
N LEU A 178 23.72 15.49 5.68
CA LEU A 178 24.70 16.07 6.59
C LEU A 178 26.09 16.25 5.95
N ILE A 179 26.48 15.33 5.07
CA ILE A 179 27.74 15.45 4.31
C ILE A 179 27.66 16.64 3.34
N LEU A 180 26.57 16.77 2.59
CA LEU A 180 26.38 17.91 1.68
C LEU A 180 26.29 19.25 2.43
N GLU A 181 25.68 19.28 3.61
CA GLU A 181 25.69 20.45 4.50
C GLU A 181 27.11 20.89 4.86
N ARG A 182 28.04 19.94 5.07
CA ARG A 182 29.44 20.24 5.44
C ARG A 182 30.32 20.57 4.24
N ILE A 183 30.05 19.99 3.08
CA ILE A 183 30.90 20.12 1.88
C ILE A 183 30.53 21.34 1.04
N LEU A 184 29.23 21.63 0.86
CA LEU A 184 28.80 22.68 -0.07
C LEU A 184 29.02 24.09 0.53
N PRO A 185 29.66 25.01 -0.19
CA PRO A 185 29.75 26.41 0.24
C PRO A 185 28.39 27.12 0.14
N ASP A 186 28.14 28.13 0.98
CA ASP A 186 26.98 29.05 0.84
C ASP A 186 27.17 30.01 -0.34
N TRP A 187 27.33 29.46 -1.54
CA TRP A 187 27.33 30.20 -2.78
C TRP A 187 25.93 30.13 -3.40
N GLY A 188 25.42 31.27 -3.87
CA GLY A 188 24.07 31.33 -4.42
C GLY A 188 23.87 32.44 -5.43
N VAL A 189 22.95 32.20 -6.37
CA VAL A 189 22.59 33.14 -7.43
C VAL A 189 21.19 33.65 -7.18
N THR A 190 20.99 34.96 -7.29
CA THR A 190 19.66 35.57 -7.19
C THR A 190 18.98 35.51 -8.55
N ILE A 191 17.99 34.62 -8.70
CA ILE A 191 17.21 34.46 -9.93
C ILE A 191 15.77 34.91 -9.63
N PHE A 192 15.20 35.77 -10.48
CA PHE A 192 13.85 36.33 -10.30
C PHE A 192 13.57 36.89 -8.89
N GLY A 193 14.56 37.56 -8.29
CA GLY A 193 14.43 38.19 -6.97
C GLY A 193 14.52 37.23 -5.77
N THR A 194 14.75 35.93 -5.98
CA THR A 194 14.94 34.94 -4.90
C THR A 194 16.39 34.45 -4.91
N ARG A 195 17.08 34.47 -3.76
CA ARG A 195 18.44 33.93 -3.63
C ARG A 195 18.37 32.41 -3.57
N HIS A 196 18.90 31.74 -4.58
CA HIS A 196 19.06 30.29 -4.60
C HIS A 196 20.48 29.94 -4.16
N SER A 197 20.64 29.57 -2.88
CA SER A 197 21.92 29.09 -2.35
C SER A 197 22.08 27.58 -2.53
N LEU A 198 23.32 27.16 -2.78
CA LEU A 198 23.73 25.75 -2.72
C LEU A 198 23.62 25.17 -1.30
N ASN A 199 23.86 26.00 -0.28
CA ASN A 199 23.81 25.61 1.13
C ASN A 199 23.13 26.70 1.98
N PRO A 200 21.78 26.70 2.09
CA PRO A 200 21.04 27.75 2.78
C PRO A 200 21.04 27.64 4.31
N GLY A 201 21.60 26.58 4.90
CA GLY A 201 21.63 26.36 6.35
C GLY A 201 21.74 24.89 6.73
N PRO A 202 21.48 24.52 7.99
CA PRO A 202 21.52 23.12 8.44
C PRO A 202 20.51 22.23 7.70
N TRP A 203 20.86 20.96 7.49
CA TRP A 203 19.97 19.97 6.89
C TRP A 203 18.75 19.73 7.79
N ASN A 204 17.55 19.87 7.23
CA ASN A 204 16.31 19.86 8.02
C ASN A 204 15.29 18.82 7.53
N TYR A 205 14.24 18.61 8.34
CA TYR A 205 13.22 17.60 8.08
C TYR A 205 12.36 17.86 6.84
N LYS A 206 12.17 19.12 6.42
CA LYS A 206 11.41 19.47 5.20
C LYS A 206 12.21 19.20 3.94
N GLU A 207 13.51 19.50 3.94
CA GLU A 207 14.38 19.16 2.80
C GLU A 207 14.47 17.65 2.60
N GLN A 208 14.65 16.91 3.69
CA GLN A 208 14.70 15.45 3.61
C GLN A 208 13.37 14.87 3.16
N MET A 209 12.25 15.34 3.71
CA MET A 209 10.93 14.84 3.29
C MET A 209 10.64 15.18 1.82
N PHE A 210 11.04 16.37 1.35
CA PHE A 210 10.91 16.72 -0.06
C PHE A 210 11.69 15.77 -0.97
N ALA A 211 12.94 15.45 -0.61
CA ALA A 211 13.73 14.45 -1.34
C ALA A 211 13.14 13.03 -1.23
N THR A 212 12.58 12.65 -0.08
CA THR A 212 11.84 11.38 0.09
C THR A 212 10.69 11.27 -0.90
N VAL A 213 9.83 12.29 -0.98
CA VAL A 213 8.70 12.30 -1.91
C VAL A 213 9.14 12.16 -3.38
N MET A 214 10.33 12.65 -3.74
CA MET A 214 10.84 12.50 -5.11
C MET A 214 11.18 11.06 -5.46
N PHE A 215 11.85 10.33 -4.56
CA PHE A 215 12.24 8.95 -4.85
C PHE A 215 11.19 7.90 -4.46
N ASP A 216 10.25 8.21 -3.55
CA ASP A 216 9.22 7.25 -3.11
C ASP A 216 8.33 6.81 -4.29
N ILE A 217 7.94 7.77 -5.14
CA ILE A 217 7.22 7.51 -6.39
C ILE A 217 8.08 6.67 -7.35
N ALA A 218 9.38 6.95 -7.36
CA ALA A 218 10.31 6.37 -8.31
C ALA A 218 10.66 4.90 -7.98
N ILE A 219 10.73 4.56 -6.69
CA ILE A 219 11.31 3.30 -6.20
C ILE A 219 10.50 2.07 -6.62
N GLY A 220 9.20 2.24 -6.90
CA GLY A 220 8.30 1.18 -7.35
C GLY A 220 8.48 0.74 -8.81
N GLY A 221 9.37 1.39 -9.57
CA GLY A 221 9.57 1.12 -10.99
C GLY A 221 8.33 1.44 -11.85
N MET A 222 8.36 1.04 -13.13
CA MET A 222 7.23 1.23 -14.04
C MET A 222 6.49 -0.07 -14.36
N TYR A 223 5.17 -0.12 -14.12
CA TYR A 223 4.37 -1.31 -14.43
C TYR A 223 4.39 -1.66 -15.94
N VAL A 224 4.47 -0.65 -16.81
CA VAL A 224 4.59 -0.87 -18.27
C VAL A 224 5.89 -1.59 -18.64
N GLY A 225 6.88 -1.65 -17.73
CA GLY A 225 8.08 -2.43 -17.90
C GLY A 225 7.78 -3.88 -18.26
N TYR A 226 6.82 -4.54 -17.59
CA TYR A 226 6.40 -5.90 -17.90
C TYR A 226 5.95 -6.08 -19.35
N ASN A 227 5.26 -5.07 -19.89
CA ASN A 227 4.80 -5.07 -21.27
C ASN A 227 5.99 -5.13 -22.23
N PHE A 228 7.07 -4.39 -21.97
CA PHE A 228 8.25 -4.36 -22.84
C PHE A 228 8.97 -5.70 -22.94
N TYR A 229 9.13 -6.45 -21.85
CA TYR A 229 9.74 -7.80 -21.92
C TYR A 229 8.84 -8.76 -22.69
N VAL A 230 7.54 -8.78 -22.35
CA VAL A 230 6.59 -9.74 -22.92
C VAL A 230 6.32 -9.47 -24.40
N GLU A 231 6.25 -8.21 -24.84
CA GLU A 231 6.11 -7.89 -26.25
C GLU A 231 7.41 -8.09 -27.03
N LYS A 232 8.57 -7.67 -26.50
CA LYS A 232 9.84 -7.63 -27.27
C LYS A 232 10.57 -8.97 -27.31
N LEU A 233 10.57 -9.76 -26.22
CA LEU A 233 11.35 -10.99 -26.16
C LEU A 233 10.71 -12.10 -26.99
N LYS A 234 11.53 -12.82 -27.76
CA LYS A 234 11.11 -13.97 -28.57
C LYS A 234 10.61 -15.15 -27.74
N ILE A 235 10.95 -15.23 -26.45
CA ILE A 235 10.42 -16.26 -25.55
C ILE A 235 8.92 -16.09 -25.29
N PHE A 236 8.41 -14.86 -25.45
CA PHE A 236 7.00 -14.49 -25.36
C PHE A 236 6.46 -14.19 -26.77
N TYR A 237 6.13 -12.92 -27.10
CA TYR A 237 5.55 -12.53 -28.40
C TYR A 237 6.57 -12.18 -29.49
N GLY A 238 7.72 -11.58 -29.14
CA GLY A 238 8.79 -11.28 -30.12
C GLY A 238 8.47 -10.18 -31.14
N ASN A 239 7.67 -9.19 -30.77
CA ASN A 239 7.31 -8.04 -31.58
C ASN A 239 8.52 -7.10 -31.84
N THR A 240 8.64 -6.58 -33.07
CA THR A 240 9.76 -5.72 -33.49
C THR A 240 9.50 -4.22 -33.40
N TYR A 241 8.24 -3.80 -33.20
CA TYR A 241 7.86 -2.39 -33.17
C TYR A 241 8.15 -1.68 -31.83
N ILE A 242 8.60 -2.43 -30.81
CA ILE A 242 8.94 -1.91 -29.47
C ILE A 242 10.29 -1.19 -29.52
N THR A 243 10.26 0.03 -30.04
CA THR A 243 11.40 0.95 -30.09
C THR A 243 11.48 1.81 -28.83
N ILE A 244 12.63 2.46 -28.63
CA ILE A 244 12.83 3.40 -27.51
C ILE A 244 11.78 4.53 -27.54
N GLY A 245 11.40 5.01 -28.73
CA GLY A 245 10.38 6.05 -28.88
C GLY A 245 9.00 5.62 -28.36
N TYR A 246 8.57 4.40 -28.69
CA TYR A 246 7.33 3.82 -28.16
C TYR A 246 7.37 3.71 -26.63
N GLN A 247 8.46 3.15 -26.10
CA GLN A 247 8.65 2.97 -24.66
C GLN A 247 8.54 4.31 -23.91
N ILE A 248 9.22 5.36 -24.39
CA ILE A 248 9.14 6.69 -23.77
C ILE A 248 7.71 7.25 -23.80
N LEU A 249 7.03 7.17 -24.95
CA LEU A 249 5.68 7.74 -25.10
C LEU A 249 4.67 7.05 -24.17
N ILE A 250 4.64 5.71 -24.15
CA ILE A 250 3.67 4.97 -23.33
C ILE A 250 4.01 5.06 -21.83
N SER A 251 5.29 5.09 -21.46
CA SER A 251 5.70 5.30 -20.06
C SER A 251 5.33 6.70 -19.58
N LEU A 252 5.58 7.74 -20.37
CA LEU A 252 5.13 9.10 -20.04
C LEU A 252 3.61 9.18 -19.94
N ALA A 253 2.89 8.60 -20.89
CA ALA A 253 1.43 8.61 -20.88
C ALA A 253 0.87 7.99 -19.58
N THR A 254 1.27 6.76 -19.27
CA THR A 254 0.73 6.03 -18.10
C THR A 254 1.06 6.72 -16.77
N GLN A 255 2.28 7.23 -16.62
CA GLN A 255 2.72 7.89 -15.39
C GLN A 255 2.06 9.27 -15.20
N LEU A 256 2.00 10.08 -16.27
CA LEU A 256 1.39 11.41 -16.22
C LEU A 256 -0.13 11.36 -16.03
N PHE A 257 -0.80 10.32 -16.54
CA PHE A 257 -2.23 10.13 -16.24
C PHE A 257 -2.48 9.94 -14.74
N GLY A 258 -1.64 9.15 -14.05
CA GLY A 258 -1.73 8.99 -12.60
C GLY A 258 -1.63 10.34 -11.88
N LEU A 259 -0.66 11.18 -12.27
CA LEU A 259 -0.49 12.52 -11.70
C LEU A 259 -1.72 13.40 -12.00
N GLY A 260 -2.28 13.34 -13.21
CA GLY A 260 -3.50 14.06 -13.57
C GLY A 260 -4.69 13.72 -12.67
N PHE A 261 -4.93 12.42 -12.42
CA PHE A 261 -5.99 11.96 -11.51
C PHE A 261 -5.73 12.32 -10.04
N ALA A 262 -4.46 12.36 -9.62
CA ALA A 262 -4.11 12.79 -8.27
C ALA A 262 -4.68 14.19 -7.96
N GLY A 263 -4.67 15.10 -8.93
CA GLY A 263 -5.25 16.43 -8.81
C GLY A 263 -6.73 16.44 -8.39
N LEU A 264 -7.54 15.52 -8.94
CA LEU A 264 -8.96 15.36 -8.61
C LEU A 264 -9.16 14.78 -7.20
N LEU A 265 -8.25 13.91 -6.77
CA LEU A 265 -8.36 13.18 -5.50
C LEU A 265 -7.98 14.02 -4.28
N ARG A 266 -7.16 15.07 -4.44
CA ARG A 266 -6.62 15.86 -3.31
C ARG A 266 -7.69 16.29 -2.30
N ARG A 267 -8.80 16.84 -2.80
CA ARG A 267 -9.90 17.35 -1.97
C ARG A 267 -10.65 16.25 -1.20
N ILE A 268 -10.57 15.01 -1.69
CA ILE A 268 -11.37 13.88 -1.19
C ILE A 268 -10.63 13.10 -0.11
N VAL A 269 -9.31 12.98 -0.22
CA VAL A 269 -8.54 12.05 0.62
C VAL A 269 -7.29 12.65 1.25
N ILE A 270 -6.92 13.90 0.94
CA ILE A 270 -5.78 14.56 1.59
C ILE A 270 -6.24 15.44 2.74
N TYR A 271 -7.19 16.35 2.50
CA TYR A 271 -7.62 17.34 3.49
C TYR A 271 -8.59 16.80 4.54
N PRO A 272 -9.53 15.89 4.21
CA PRO A 272 -10.41 15.32 5.22
C PRO A 272 -9.65 14.62 6.34
N VAL A 273 -10.06 14.91 7.59
CA VAL A 273 -9.40 14.39 8.79
C VAL A 273 -9.54 12.87 8.86
N ARG A 274 -10.70 12.32 8.47
CA ARG A 274 -10.98 10.87 8.39
C ARG A 274 -9.98 10.06 7.55
N ALA A 275 -9.33 10.69 6.58
CA ALA A 275 -8.33 10.06 5.73
C ALA A 275 -6.98 10.02 6.45
N VAL A 276 -6.76 9.00 7.28
CA VAL A 276 -5.56 8.86 8.13
C VAL A 276 -4.31 8.50 7.33
N TRP A 277 -4.44 7.59 6.36
CA TRP A 277 -3.34 6.94 5.63
C TRP A 277 -2.34 6.24 6.57
N PRO A 278 -2.70 5.08 7.15
CA PRO A 278 -1.86 4.44 8.16
C PRO A 278 -0.47 4.01 7.64
N THR A 279 -0.37 3.70 6.35
CA THR A 279 0.85 3.20 5.70
C THR A 279 1.96 4.27 5.51
N ILE A 280 1.64 5.58 5.50
CA ILE A 280 2.65 6.67 5.43
C ILE A 280 3.31 6.98 6.78
N LEU A 281 2.71 6.55 7.90
CA LEU A 281 3.12 6.99 9.24
C LEU A 281 4.53 6.51 9.64
N PRO A 282 4.98 5.28 9.30
CA PRO A 282 6.36 4.85 9.54
C PRO A 282 7.41 5.76 8.89
N THR A 283 7.22 6.12 7.61
CA THR A 283 8.14 6.99 6.86
C THR A 283 8.26 8.39 7.47
N LEU A 284 7.14 8.92 7.98
CA LEU A 284 7.11 10.19 8.71
C LEU A 284 7.81 10.08 10.07
N ALA A 285 7.57 9.00 10.80
CA ALA A 285 8.22 8.72 12.07
C ALA A 285 9.74 8.64 11.93
N LEU A 286 10.22 7.95 10.88
CA LEU A 286 11.64 7.84 10.58
C LEU A 286 12.27 9.21 10.30
N ASN A 287 11.62 10.04 9.47
CA ASN A 287 12.10 11.39 9.18
C ASN A 287 12.25 12.23 10.45
N ARG A 288 11.23 12.20 11.30
CA ARG A 288 11.21 12.93 12.58
C ARG A 288 12.30 12.41 13.51
N ALA A 289 12.45 11.10 13.64
CA ALA A 289 13.45 10.46 14.49
C ALA A 289 14.90 10.79 14.10
N LEU A 290 15.18 11.00 12.81
CA LEU A 290 16.52 11.31 12.31
C LEU A 290 16.88 12.79 12.46
N LEU A 291 15.93 13.71 12.24
CA LEU A 291 16.23 15.14 12.07
C LEU A 291 15.74 16.03 13.20
N THR A 292 14.76 15.57 13.99
CA THR A 292 14.21 16.36 15.09
C THR A 292 14.98 16.04 16.36
N LYS A 293 15.60 17.06 16.98
CA LYS A 293 16.25 16.89 18.27
C LYS A 293 15.17 16.72 19.34
N GLU A 294 15.17 15.55 19.98
CA GLU A 294 14.26 15.26 21.10
C GLU A 294 14.96 15.46 22.43
N LYS A 295 14.24 16.03 23.40
CA LYS A 295 14.66 16.01 24.80
C LYS A 295 14.52 14.57 25.33
N LYS A 296 15.37 14.19 26.28
CA LYS A 296 15.20 12.90 26.97
C LYS A 296 13.95 12.98 27.83
N GLU A 297 13.02 12.07 27.57
CA GLU A 297 11.80 11.89 28.34
C GLU A 297 11.83 10.46 28.87
N VAL A 298 11.37 10.27 30.11
CA VAL A 298 11.09 8.94 30.66
C VAL A 298 9.64 8.62 30.32
N ILE A 299 9.39 7.49 29.66
CA ILE A 299 8.04 7.01 29.35
C ILE A 299 7.96 5.55 29.76
N ASN A 300 7.10 5.22 30.72
CA ASN A 300 6.94 3.87 31.26
C ASN A 300 8.28 3.24 31.68
N GLY A 301 9.16 4.03 32.30
CA GLY A 301 10.50 3.61 32.73
C GLY A 301 11.58 3.57 31.63
N TRP A 302 11.24 3.87 30.36
CA TRP A 302 12.20 3.93 29.25
C TRP A 302 12.68 5.36 29.01
N SER A 303 14.01 5.56 28.96
CA SER A 303 14.65 6.87 28.70
C SER A 303 15.38 6.96 27.35
N ILE A 304 15.16 5.99 26.47
CA ILE A 304 15.81 5.91 25.16
C ILE A 304 15.19 6.90 24.17
N THR A 305 16.01 7.60 23.38
CA THR A 305 15.50 8.50 22.32
C THR A 305 15.12 7.70 21.07
N ARG A 306 14.20 8.22 20.24
CA ARG A 306 13.82 7.56 18.97
C ARG A 306 15.04 7.28 18.09
N TYR A 307 15.95 8.24 17.99
CA TYR A 307 17.22 8.11 17.27
C TYR A 307 18.06 6.91 17.75
N ARG A 308 18.28 6.77 19.06
CA ARG A 308 19.09 5.67 19.62
C ARG A 308 18.41 4.32 19.46
N LEU A 309 17.10 4.27 19.68
CA LEU A 309 16.32 3.05 19.50
C LEU A 309 16.37 2.57 18.04
N PHE A 310 16.25 3.51 17.08
CA PHE A 310 16.35 3.19 15.66
C PHE A 310 17.65 2.47 15.31
N PHE A 311 18.81 3.06 15.61
CA PHE A 311 20.11 2.46 15.26
C PHE A 311 20.38 1.16 16.02
N LEU A 312 19.91 1.02 17.26
CA LEU A 312 20.02 -0.21 18.03
C LEU A 312 19.24 -1.36 17.36
N LEU A 313 17.96 -1.14 17.07
CA LEU A 313 17.10 -2.16 16.46
C LEU A 313 17.48 -2.45 15.01
N PHE A 314 17.94 -1.43 14.28
CA PHE A 314 18.51 -1.59 12.96
C PHE A 314 19.71 -2.55 12.99
N ALA A 315 20.65 -2.37 13.92
CA ALA A 315 21.81 -3.24 14.05
C ALA A 315 21.41 -4.67 14.47
N ILE A 316 20.43 -4.81 15.38
CA ILE A 316 19.89 -6.11 15.79
C ILE A 316 19.23 -6.81 14.61
N SER A 317 18.37 -6.13 13.86
CA SER A 317 17.69 -6.65 12.67
C SER A 317 18.69 -7.08 11.60
N PHE A 318 19.67 -6.20 11.32
CA PHE A 318 20.75 -6.45 10.37
C PHE A 318 21.53 -7.72 10.69
N VAL A 319 21.94 -7.91 11.96
CA VAL A 319 22.67 -9.12 12.39
C VAL A 319 21.76 -10.33 12.43
N TYR A 320 20.53 -10.17 12.93
CA TYR A 320 19.59 -11.27 13.06
C TYR A 320 19.24 -11.88 11.71
N LEU A 321 19.08 -11.08 10.65
CA LEU A 321 18.72 -11.56 9.31
C LEU A 321 19.68 -12.63 8.76
N TRP A 322 20.96 -12.62 9.12
CA TRP A 322 21.92 -13.66 8.71
C TRP A 322 21.52 -15.06 9.18
N PHE A 323 20.78 -15.16 10.28
CA PHE A 323 20.29 -16.43 10.79
C PHE A 323 19.21 -17.02 9.86
N PRO A 324 18.01 -16.42 9.70
CA PRO A 324 16.96 -17.01 8.87
C PRO A 324 17.28 -17.03 7.37
N ASN A 325 18.17 -16.17 6.85
CA ASN A 325 18.43 -16.10 5.40
C ASN A 325 19.69 -16.85 4.94
N PHE A 326 20.59 -17.24 5.84
CA PHE A 326 21.82 -17.94 5.45
C PHE A 326 22.21 -19.08 6.39
N ILE A 327 22.34 -18.80 7.69
CA ILE A 327 22.87 -19.77 8.66
C ILE A 327 21.83 -20.87 8.96
N PHE A 328 20.55 -20.53 9.10
CA PHE A 328 19.45 -21.43 9.49
C PHE A 328 18.15 -21.06 8.74
N GLN A 329 18.04 -21.49 7.49
CA GLN A 329 16.92 -21.16 6.60
C GLN A 329 15.55 -21.68 7.05
N ALA A 330 15.50 -22.76 7.83
CA ALA A 330 14.23 -23.27 8.36
C ALA A 330 13.53 -22.30 9.32
N LEU A 331 14.20 -21.26 9.82
CA LEU A 331 13.56 -20.19 10.58
C LEU A 331 12.62 -19.33 9.71
N SER A 332 12.90 -19.22 8.41
CA SER A 332 12.06 -18.48 7.46
C SER A 332 10.81 -19.27 7.08
N TYR A 333 10.97 -20.55 6.75
CA TYR A 333 9.89 -21.48 6.41
C TYR A 333 9.66 -22.47 7.55
N PHE A 334 9.40 -21.95 8.75
CA PHE A 334 9.30 -22.78 9.93
C PHE A 334 8.01 -23.60 9.88
N ASN A 335 8.15 -24.91 9.71
CA ASN A 335 7.01 -25.83 9.61
C ASN A 335 7.31 -27.17 10.27
N TRP A 336 7.33 -27.15 11.60
CA TRP A 336 7.58 -28.33 12.42
C TRP A 336 6.60 -29.48 12.14
N MET A 337 5.35 -29.18 11.73
CA MET A 337 4.34 -30.20 11.44
C MET A 337 4.70 -31.02 10.21
N THR A 338 5.14 -30.38 9.12
CA THR A 338 5.60 -31.11 7.92
C THR A 338 6.87 -31.91 8.18
N TRP A 339 7.70 -31.51 9.15
CA TRP A 339 8.93 -32.23 9.49
C TRP A 339 8.68 -33.52 10.29
N ILE A 340 7.54 -33.61 11.01
CA ILE A 340 7.15 -34.84 11.72
C ILE A 340 6.79 -35.96 10.73
N ALA A 341 6.11 -35.62 9.64
CA ALA A 341 5.67 -36.58 8.61
C ALA A 341 5.84 -35.99 7.19
N PRO A 342 7.08 -35.94 6.66
CA PRO A 342 7.40 -35.21 5.42
C PRO A 342 6.80 -35.81 4.15
N GLU A 343 6.43 -37.10 4.18
CA GLU A 343 5.79 -37.80 3.05
C GLU A 343 4.26 -37.74 3.11
N ASN A 344 3.67 -37.21 4.20
CA ASN A 344 2.21 -37.15 4.32
C ASN A 344 1.66 -35.99 3.47
N PHE A 345 1.06 -36.37 2.34
CA PHE A 345 0.47 -35.43 1.38
C PHE A 345 -0.62 -34.54 1.99
N ASN A 346 -1.57 -35.10 2.74
CA ASN A 346 -2.70 -34.34 3.27
C ASN A 346 -2.25 -33.35 4.35
N LEU A 347 -1.31 -33.78 5.21
CA LEU A 347 -0.71 -32.89 6.20
C LEU A 347 -0.03 -31.71 5.50
N THR A 348 0.83 -32.00 4.54
CA THR A 348 1.58 -31.01 3.76
C THR A 348 0.65 -30.05 3.00
N THR A 349 -0.39 -30.56 2.37
CA THR A 349 -1.34 -29.74 1.59
C THR A 349 -2.00 -28.66 2.47
N ILE A 350 -2.30 -28.99 3.73
CA ILE A 350 -2.96 -28.06 4.66
C ILE A 350 -1.96 -27.16 5.39
N THR A 351 -0.89 -27.73 5.94
CA THR A 351 0.02 -27.02 6.84
C THR A 351 1.28 -26.51 6.15
N GLY A 352 1.60 -26.99 4.95
CA GLY A 352 2.80 -26.67 4.17
C GLY A 352 2.98 -25.17 3.92
N SER A 353 4.21 -24.67 4.07
CA SER A 353 4.54 -23.25 3.94
C SER A 353 4.97 -22.88 2.52
N MET A 354 5.43 -23.84 1.72
CA MET A 354 5.92 -23.60 0.36
C MET A 354 4.84 -23.89 -0.68
N GLN A 355 4.34 -25.13 -0.75
CA GLN A 355 3.29 -25.52 -1.71
C GLN A 355 1.89 -25.63 -1.06
N GLY A 356 1.84 -25.75 0.27
CA GLY A 356 0.59 -25.88 1.01
C GLY A 356 -0.15 -24.55 1.26
N LEU A 357 -1.22 -24.65 2.05
CA LEU A 357 -2.06 -23.51 2.45
C LEU A 357 -1.55 -22.76 3.70
N GLY A 358 -0.48 -23.22 4.32
CA GLY A 358 0.24 -22.50 5.38
C GLY A 358 -0.46 -22.46 6.74
N LEU A 359 -1.39 -23.36 7.03
CA LEU A 359 -2.04 -23.39 8.35
C LEU A 359 -1.05 -23.91 9.40
N ASN A 360 -0.36 -22.99 10.07
CA ASN A 360 0.57 -23.29 11.16
C ASN A 360 0.54 -22.17 12.22
N PRO A 361 0.45 -22.50 13.53
CA PRO A 361 0.46 -21.49 14.59
C PRO A 361 1.76 -20.68 14.67
N ILE A 362 2.91 -21.24 14.27
CA ILE A 362 4.19 -20.55 14.26
C ILE A 362 4.83 -20.83 12.91
N THR A 363 4.69 -19.92 11.96
CA THR A 363 5.06 -20.16 10.56
C THR A 363 6.42 -19.60 10.17
N SER A 364 6.91 -18.58 10.88
CA SER A 364 8.19 -17.95 10.59
C SER A 364 8.72 -17.15 11.79
N PHE A 365 10.05 -17.08 11.88
CA PHE A 365 10.79 -16.17 12.75
C PHE A 365 11.54 -15.10 11.94
N ASP A 366 11.42 -15.09 10.61
CA ASP A 366 12.05 -14.10 9.75
C ASP A 366 11.18 -12.84 9.64
N TRP A 367 11.79 -11.67 9.90
CA TRP A 367 11.12 -10.38 9.75
C TRP A 367 10.65 -10.11 8.31
N ASN A 368 11.23 -10.74 7.28
CA ASN A 368 10.66 -10.66 5.92
C ASN A 368 9.22 -11.19 5.85
N PHE A 369 8.92 -12.26 6.58
CA PHE A 369 7.57 -12.84 6.65
C PHE A 369 6.71 -12.10 7.67
N VAL A 370 7.27 -11.77 8.84
CA VAL A 370 6.54 -11.03 9.87
C VAL A 370 6.13 -9.64 9.38
N GLY A 371 7.02 -8.95 8.67
CA GLY A 371 6.85 -7.60 8.13
C GLY A 371 6.14 -7.51 6.79
N TYR A 372 5.79 -8.64 6.15
CA TYR A 372 5.32 -8.69 4.74
C TYR A 372 4.16 -7.73 4.42
N TRP A 373 3.23 -7.52 5.36
CA TRP A 373 2.09 -6.61 5.23
C TRP A 373 2.09 -5.47 6.26
N LEU A 374 3.27 -4.96 6.65
CA LEU A 374 3.44 -3.81 7.55
C LEU A 374 2.55 -3.89 8.81
N PRO A 375 2.62 -4.98 9.60
CA PRO A 375 1.69 -5.24 10.70
C PRO A 375 1.65 -4.15 11.78
N LEU A 376 2.75 -3.38 11.91
CA LEU A 376 2.87 -2.26 12.83
C LEU A 376 2.20 -0.98 12.30
N ALA A 377 2.08 -0.82 10.98
CA ALA A 377 1.43 0.33 10.36
C ALA A 377 -0.09 0.17 10.30
N PHE A 378 -0.57 -1.03 9.95
CA PHE A 378 -1.99 -1.30 9.74
C PHE A 378 -2.82 -1.24 11.02
N PRO A 379 -4.03 -0.64 10.98
CA PRO A 379 -4.98 -0.76 12.07
C PRO A 379 -5.33 -2.22 12.33
N PHE A 380 -5.46 -2.59 13.61
CA PHE A 380 -5.73 -3.98 13.99
C PHE A 380 -7.03 -4.52 13.37
N TYR A 381 -8.10 -3.69 13.27
CA TYR A 381 -9.34 -4.13 12.65
C TYR A 381 -9.16 -4.47 11.17
N THR A 382 -8.38 -3.70 10.41
CA THR A 382 -8.12 -3.99 8.98
C THR A 382 -7.42 -5.33 8.84
N TYR A 383 -6.36 -5.56 9.62
CA TYR A 383 -5.60 -6.80 9.58
C TYR A 383 -6.46 -8.01 10.01
N MET A 384 -7.30 -7.83 11.03
CA MET A 384 -8.25 -8.87 11.48
C MET A 384 -9.29 -9.22 10.42
N ASN A 385 -9.91 -8.24 9.75
CA ASN A 385 -10.86 -8.50 8.67
C ASN A 385 -10.19 -9.22 7.50
N MET A 386 -8.97 -8.82 7.13
CA MET A 386 -8.18 -9.50 6.10
C MET A 386 -7.91 -10.96 6.50
N MET A 387 -7.49 -11.22 7.74
CA MET A 387 -7.24 -12.58 8.24
C MET A 387 -8.51 -13.43 8.23
N ILE A 388 -9.66 -12.89 8.62
CA ILE A 388 -10.96 -13.58 8.52
C ILE A 388 -11.24 -13.96 7.06
N GLY A 389 -10.99 -13.04 6.13
CA GLY A 389 -11.07 -13.28 4.70
C GLY A 389 -10.19 -14.45 4.25
N MET A 390 -8.92 -14.45 4.66
CA MET A 390 -8.00 -15.54 4.36
C MET A 390 -8.49 -16.88 4.92
N PHE A 391 -8.94 -16.93 6.18
CA PHE A 391 -9.48 -18.16 6.78
C PHE A 391 -10.72 -18.69 6.05
N ILE A 392 -11.61 -17.81 5.57
CA ILE A 392 -12.74 -18.21 4.72
C ILE A 392 -12.22 -18.80 3.40
N GLY A 393 -11.23 -18.15 2.78
CA GLY A 393 -10.57 -18.61 1.56
C GLY A 393 -9.94 -19.99 1.71
N PHE A 394 -9.23 -20.21 2.82
CA PHE A 394 -8.69 -21.52 3.21
C PHE A 394 -9.76 -22.61 3.17
N ILE A 395 -10.90 -22.40 3.83
CA ILE A 395 -11.99 -23.38 3.87
C ILE A 395 -12.55 -23.66 2.47
N ILE A 396 -12.74 -22.61 1.65
CA ILE A 396 -13.25 -22.74 0.28
C ILE A 396 -12.27 -23.53 -0.59
N ILE A 397 -10.97 -23.24 -0.52
CA ILE A 397 -9.94 -23.93 -1.29
C ILE A 397 -9.89 -25.41 -0.92
N VAL A 398 -9.89 -25.74 0.38
CA VAL A 398 -9.92 -27.12 0.86
C VAL A 398 -11.17 -27.85 0.33
N ALA A 399 -12.34 -27.22 0.44
CA ALA A 399 -13.59 -27.80 -0.06
C ALA A 399 -13.54 -28.06 -1.57
N MET A 400 -13.05 -27.10 -2.37
CA MET A 400 -12.92 -27.24 -3.82
C MET A 400 -11.92 -28.32 -4.22
N TYR A 401 -10.78 -28.40 -3.51
CA TYR A 401 -9.70 -29.31 -3.83
C TYR A 401 -10.06 -30.77 -3.54
N TYR A 402 -10.56 -31.06 -2.34
CA TYR A 402 -10.92 -32.43 -1.94
C TYR A 402 -12.21 -32.93 -2.61
N SER A 403 -13.13 -32.04 -3.00
CA SER A 403 -14.28 -32.41 -3.84
C SER A 403 -13.94 -32.58 -5.32
N ASN A 404 -12.70 -32.30 -5.73
CA ASN A 404 -12.25 -32.28 -7.12
C ASN A 404 -13.16 -31.42 -8.01
N TYR A 405 -13.56 -30.25 -7.51
CA TYR A 405 -14.39 -29.32 -8.26
C TYR A 405 -13.63 -28.81 -9.49
N LYS A 406 -14.14 -29.09 -10.70
CA LYS A 406 -13.52 -28.66 -11.98
C LYS A 406 -12.03 -29.01 -12.09
N TRP A 407 -11.71 -30.28 -11.78
CA TRP A 407 -10.39 -30.90 -11.98
C TRP A 407 -9.24 -30.34 -11.13
N THR A 408 -9.55 -29.52 -10.12
CA THR A 408 -8.53 -28.92 -9.24
C THR A 408 -7.67 -29.94 -8.51
N ALA A 409 -8.18 -31.16 -8.22
CA ALA A 409 -7.44 -32.19 -7.52
C ALA A 409 -6.28 -32.79 -8.33
N TYR A 410 -6.24 -32.56 -9.65
CA TYR A 410 -5.15 -33.01 -10.52
C TYR A 410 -3.98 -32.03 -10.58
N LEU A 411 -4.15 -30.82 -10.03
CA LEU A 411 -3.18 -29.74 -10.03
C LEU A 411 -2.67 -29.47 -8.61
N PRO A 412 -1.59 -28.70 -8.43
CA PRO A 412 -1.21 -28.20 -7.11
C PRO A 412 -2.35 -27.40 -6.46
N ILE A 413 -2.46 -27.46 -5.13
CA ILE A 413 -3.59 -26.83 -4.42
C ILE A 413 -3.55 -25.29 -4.53
N ASN A 414 -2.36 -24.71 -4.48
CA ASN A 414 -2.16 -23.27 -4.37
C ASN A 414 -0.96 -22.82 -5.21
N ASP A 415 -1.21 -22.53 -6.48
CA ASP A 415 -0.21 -22.03 -7.44
C ASP A 415 -0.90 -21.05 -8.42
N ASN A 416 -0.22 -19.98 -8.84
CA ASN A 416 -0.73 -18.99 -9.80
C ASN A 416 -0.50 -19.40 -11.27
N ASN A 417 0.27 -20.45 -11.52
CA ASN A 417 0.49 -21.00 -12.86
C ASN A 417 -0.78 -21.57 -13.51
N VAL A 418 -0.70 -21.74 -14.82
CA VAL A 418 -1.77 -22.29 -15.66
C VAL A 418 -1.29 -23.59 -16.28
N TYR A 419 -2.15 -24.62 -16.30
CA TYR A 419 -1.77 -25.98 -16.66
C TYR A 419 -2.53 -26.53 -17.87
N THR A 420 -1.95 -27.52 -18.53
CA THR A 420 -2.60 -28.36 -19.54
C THR A 420 -3.50 -29.42 -18.88
N ASN A 421 -4.24 -30.15 -19.71
CA ASN A 421 -5.02 -31.33 -19.30
C ASN A 421 -4.18 -32.54 -18.81
N THR A 422 -2.86 -32.46 -18.94
CA THR A 422 -1.91 -33.46 -18.43
C THR A 422 -1.22 -33.02 -17.14
N GLY A 423 -1.50 -31.82 -16.64
CA GLY A 423 -0.86 -31.27 -15.43
C GLY A 423 0.50 -30.63 -15.68
N GLU A 424 0.89 -30.45 -16.95
CA GLU A 424 2.11 -29.71 -17.33
C GLU A 424 1.83 -28.21 -17.45
N LEU A 425 2.86 -27.37 -17.39
CA LEU A 425 2.72 -25.92 -17.57
C LEU A 425 2.21 -25.61 -18.99
N TYR A 426 1.24 -24.69 -19.08
CA TYR A 426 0.57 -24.37 -20.34
C TYR A 426 1.47 -23.52 -21.25
N SER A 427 1.89 -24.10 -22.39
CA SER A 427 2.70 -23.40 -23.39
C SER A 427 1.83 -22.61 -24.37
N VAL A 428 1.84 -21.30 -24.20
CA VAL A 428 1.03 -20.36 -24.97
C VAL A 428 1.40 -20.32 -26.45
N LYS A 429 2.69 -20.44 -26.80
CA LYS A 429 3.13 -20.36 -28.21
C LYS A 429 2.44 -21.40 -29.08
N SER A 430 2.05 -22.52 -28.47
CA SER A 430 1.35 -23.61 -29.13
C SER A 430 0.00 -23.19 -29.71
N ILE A 431 -0.63 -22.10 -29.23
CA ILE A 431 -1.99 -21.67 -29.66
C ILE A 431 -2.01 -20.35 -30.46
N LEU A 432 -0.84 -19.79 -30.77
CA LEU A 432 -0.72 -18.50 -31.46
C LEU A 432 -0.24 -18.65 -32.91
N SER A 433 -0.73 -17.75 -33.77
CA SER A 433 -0.21 -17.52 -35.12
C SER A 433 -0.04 -16.02 -35.34
N LYS A 434 1.21 -15.55 -35.53
CA LYS A 434 1.56 -14.12 -35.64
C LYS A 434 0.99 -13.27 -34.48
N SER A 435 1.13 -13.74 -33.24
CA SER A 435 0.61 -13.09 -32.02
C SER A 435 -0.92 -12.91 -31.99
N LYS A 436 -1.65 -13.60 -32.87
CA LYS A 436 -3.12 -13.67 -32.85
C LYS A 436 -3.56 -15.08 -32.49
N PHE A 437 -4.75 -15.19 -31.89
CA PHE A 437 -5.33 -16.47 -31.52
C PHE A 437 -5.58 -17.34 -32.75
N ASP A 438 -5.07 -18.58 -32.74
CA ASP A 438 -5.32 -19.59 -33.77
C ASP A 438 -6.23 -20.69 -33.24
N LEU A 439 -7.47 -20.71 -33.72
CA LEU A 439 -8.48 -21.67 -33.27
C LEU A 439 -8.11 -23.13 -33.61
N LYS A 440 -7.40 -23.39 -34.72
CA LYS A 440 -7.05 -24.76 -35.10
C LYS A 440 -6.03 -25.33 -34.12
N LYS A 441 -4.97 -24.57 -33.87
CA LYS A 441 -3.94 -24.92 -32.89
C LYS A 441 -4.49 -25.07 -31.47
N TYR A 442 -5.41 -24.19 -31.08
CA TYR A 442 -6.10 -24.30 -29.79
C TYR A 442 -6.90 -25.60 -29.66
N LYS A 443 -7.59 -26.04 -30.72
CA LYS A 443 -8.32 -27.32 -30.71
C LYS A 443 -7.41 -28.54 -30.61
N GLU A 444 -6.19 -28.44 -31.15
CA GLU A 444 -5.19 -29.51 -31.07
C GLU A 444 -4.51 -29.56 -29.70
N TYR A 445 -4.14 -28.41 -29.14
CA TYR A 445 -3.41 -28.30 -27.87
C TYR A 445 -4.31 -28.42 -26.64
N GLY A 446 -5.53 -27.85 -26.69
CA GLY A 446 -6.51 -27.89 -25.61
C GLY A 446 -6.56 -26.61 -24.74
N PRO A 447 -7.59 -26.52 -23.88
CA PRO A 447 -7.79 -25.36 -23.00
C PRO A 447 -6.84 -25.35 -21.78
N PRO A 448 -6.58 -24.16 -21.21
CA PRO A 448 -5.87 -24.02 -19.94
C PRO A 448 -6.75 -24.31 -18.72
N TYR A 449 -6.15 -24.90 -17.68
CA TYR A 449 -6.77 -25.19 -16.39
C TYR A 449 -6.09 -24.45 -15.23
N LEU A 450 -6.92 -24.04 -14.26
CA LEU A 450 -6.53 -23.28 -13.07
C LEU A 450 -6.57 -24.15 -11.81
N THR A 451 -5.68 -23.85 -10.87
CA THR A 451 -5.59 -24.47 -9.53
C THR A 451 -6.76 -24.01 -8.64
N ALA A 452 -6.95 -24.68 -7.50
CA ALA A 452 -8.00 -24.31 -6.55
C ALA A 452 -7.80 -22.91 -5.98
N GLY A 453 -6.57 -22.56 -5.57
CA GLY A 453 -6.21 -21.22 -5.11
C GLY A 453 -6.47 -20.15 -6.16
N ASN A 454 -6.04 -20.36 -7.41
CA ASN A 454 -6.21 -19.39 -8.48
C ASN A 454 -7.70 -19.17 -8.84
N LEU A 455 -8.51 -20.23 -8.81
CA LEU A 455 -9.96 -20.11 -9.00
C LEU A 455 -10.65 -19.28 -7.91
N LEU A 456 -10.24 -19.43 -6.63
CA LEU A 456 -10.75 -18.60 -5.55
C LEU A 456 -10.40 -17.13 -5.80
N VAL A 457 -9.14 -16.83 -6.15
CA VAL A 457 -8.66 -15.46 -6.38
C VAL A 457 -9.46 -14.79 -7.49
N TYR A 458 -9.67 -15.46 -8.63
CA TYR A 458 -10.49 -14.90 -9.72
C TYR A 458 -11.97 -14.75 -9.34
N GLY A 459 -12.53 -15.73 -8.62
CA GLY A 459 -13.93 -15.67 -8.16
C GLY A 459 -14.16 -14.52 -7.17
N ALA A 460 -13.25 -14.33 -6.22
CA ALA A 460 -13.29 -13.21 -5.30
C ALA A 460 -13.15 -11.87 -6.03
N ASN A 461 -12.40 -11.80 -7.14
CA ASN A 461 -12.16 -10.53 -7.84
C ASN A 461 -13.46 -10.11 -8.51
N CYS A 462 -14.12 -11.07 -9.17
CA CYS A 462 -15.45 -10.88 -9.73
C CYS A 462 -16.46 -10.44 -8.65
N ALA A 463 -16.43 -11.05 -7.46
CA ALA A 463 -17.33 -10.67 -6.36
C ALA A 463 -17.04 -9.26 -5.81
N LEU A 464 -15.77 -8.88 -5.67
CA LEU A 464 -15.37 -7.58 -5.12
C LEU A 464 -15.88 -6.42 -5.97
N TYR A 465 -15.77 -6.50 -7.30
CA TYR A 465 -16.11 -5.37 -8.16
C TYR A 465 -17.60 -4.99 -8.08
N THR A 466 -18.50 -5.97 -8.06
CA THR A 466 -19.94 -5.73 -7.87
C THR A 466 -20.34 -5.55 -6.41
N PHE A 467 -19.51 -5.97 -5.46
CA PHE A 467 -19.69 -5.67 -4.05
C PHE A 467 -19.36 -4.20 -3.73
N MET A 468 -18.19 -3.73 -4.21
CA MET A 468 -17.66 -2.41 -3.87
C MET A 468 -18.56 -1.28 -4.35
N ILE A 469 -19.12 -1.36 -5.56
CA ILE A 469 -19.95 -0.28 -6.11
C ILE A 469 -21.12 0.07 -5.17
N PRO A 470 -22.08 -0.85 -4.88
CA PRO A 470 -23.17 -0.54 -3.96
C PRO A 470 -22.67 -0.31 -2.53
N TYR A 471 -21.77 -1.15 -2.00
CA TYR A 471 -21.36 -1.04 -0.61
C TYR A 471 -20.71 0.32 -0.32
N VAL A 472 -19.66 0.68 -1.07
CA VAL A 472 -18.93 1.94 -0.87
C VAL A 472 -19.81 3.14 -1.18
N PHE A 473 -20.63 3.08 -2.23
CA PHE A 473 -21.52 4.18 -2.60
C PHE A 473 -22.52 4.50 -1.49
N PHE A 474 -23.05 3.48 -0.80
CA PHE A 474 -23.98 3.69 0.31
C PHE A 474 -23.29 4.03 1.63
N THR A 475 -22.16 3.38 1.96
CA THR A 475 -21.47 3.62 3.24
C THR A 475 -20.77 4.98 3.26
N GLU A 476 -20.08 5.31 2.18
CA GLU A 476 -19.34 6.57 2.04
C GLU A 476 -20.16 7.64 1.31
N ARG A 477 -21.49 7.49 1.25
CA ARG A 477 -22.38 8.44 0.55
C ARG A 477 -22.14 9.89 0.97
N LYS A 478 -21.99 10.16 2.28
CA LYS A 478 -21.74 11.52 2.79
C LYS A 478 -20.43 12.07 2.21
N GLY A 479 -19.37 11.26 2.23
CA GLY A 479 -18.07 11.60 1.63
C GLY A 479 -18.16 11.81 0.12
N LEU A 480 -18.75 10.87 -0.63
CA LEU A 480 -18.92 10.95 -2.08
C LEU A 480 -19.77 12.14 -2.50
N TRP A 481 -20.87 12.44 -1.81
CA TRP A 481 -21.71 13.61 -2.10
C TRP A 481 -20.98 14.92 -1.82
N ASN A 482 -20.19 14.98 -0.75
CA ASN A 482 -19.34 16.14 -0.48
C ASN A 482 -18.25 16.30 -1.56
N SER A 483 -17.68 15.20 -2.06
CA SER A 483 -16.76 15.20 -3.20
C SER A 483 -17.42 15.68 -4.49
N VAL A 484 -18.65 15.23 -4.79
CA VAL A 484 -19.38 15.70 -5.99
C VAL A 484 -19.75 17.17 -5.87
N LYS A 485 -20.06 17.66 -4.66
CA LYS A 485 -20.29 19.09 -4.41
C LYS A 485 -19.00 19.89 -4.63
N SER A 486 -17.86 19.44 -4.12
CA SER A 486 -16.58 20.12 -4.33
C SER A 486 -16.14 20.13 -5.81
N LEU A 487 -16.48 19.09 -6.59
CA LEU A 487 -16.27 19.11 -8.05
C LEU A 487 -17.05 20.23 -8.77
N LYS A 488 -18.23 20.63 -8.27
CA LYS A 488 -18.99 21.78 -8.84
C LYS A 488 -18.30 23.11 -8.57
N GLU A 489 -17.47 23.19 -7.53
CA GLU A 489 -16.74 24.38 -7.12
C GLU A 489 -15.43 24.57 -7.90
N ILE A 490 -14.99 23.57 -8.69
CA ILE A 490 -13.88 23.69 -9.66
C ILE A 490 -14.08 24.84 -10.66
N LYS A 491 -15.31 25.34 -10.82
CA LYS A 491 -15.62 26.53 -11.63
C LYS A 491 -14.79 27.76 -11.22
N ASN A 492 -14.34 27.85 -9.96
CA ASN A 492 -13.44 28.90 -9.50
C ASN A 492 -11.98 28.41 -9.49
N LEU A 493 -11.36 28.31 -10.68
CA LEU A 493 -9.97 27.86 -10.89
C LEU A 493 -8.86 28.66 -10.16
N LYS A 494 -9.22 29.71 -9.40
CA LYS A 494 -8.30 30.61 -8.68
C LYS A 494 -8.50 30.63 -7.16
N SER A 495 -9.56 30.02 -6.60
CA SER A 495 -9.71 29.92 -5.15
C SER A 495 -8.76 28.88 -4.58
N SER A 496 -8.22 29.12 -3.39
CA SER A 496 -7.46 28.10 -2.66
C SER A 496 -8.43 27.18 -1.94
N GLU A 497 -8.25 25.88 -2.14
CA GLU A 497 -9.14 24.83 -1.66
C GLU A 497 -9.04 24.62 -0.15
N PHE A 498 -7.86 24.86 0.40
CA PHE A 498 -7.61 24.82 1.84
C PHE A 498 -8.53 25.73 2.66
N LYS A 499 -9.13 26.80 2.06
CA LYS A 499 -10.04 27.70 2.79
C LYS A 499 -11.36 27.03 3.20
N HIS A 500 -11.71 25.93 2.55
CA HIS A 500 -12.93 25.17 2.85
C HIS A 500 -12.74 24.11 3.93
N PHE A 501 -11.49 23.80 4.28
CA PHE A 501 -11.15 22.82 5.32
C PHE A 501 -10.57 23.53 6.54
N ASN A 502 -11.25 23.39 7.69
CA ASN A 502 -10.84 24.05 8.93
C ASN A 502 -10.00 23.15 9.85
N ASP A 503 -9.45 22.05 9.34
CA ASP A 503 -8.63 21.15 10.16
C ASP A 503 -7.25 21.78 10.47
N PRO A 504 -6.62 21.36 11.60
CA PRO A 504 -5.35 21.96 12.01
C PRO A 504 -4.24 21.79 10.98
N HIS A 505 -4.22 20.70 10.21
CA HIS A 505 -3.17 20.48 9.22
C HIS A 505 -3.32 21.38 7.99
N SER A 506 -4.55 21.55 7.48
CA SER A 506 -4.86 22.46 6.38
C SER A 506 -4.61 23.91 6.78
N ARG A 507 -4.97 24.31 8.02
CA ARG A 507 -4.71 25.67 8.52
C ARG A 507 -3.24 26.05 8.53
N MET A 508 -2.36 25.12 8.88
CA MET A 508 -0.92 25.35 8.81
C MET A 508 -0.45 25.49 7.35
N ILE A 509 -1.01 24.69 6.43
CA ILE A 509 -0.60 24.67 5.03
C ILE A 509 -1.16 25.84 4.21
N LEU A 510 -2.23 26.49 4.67
CA LEU A 510 -2.79 27.72 4.06
C LEU A 510 -1.75 28.82 3.82
N LYS A 511 -0.65 28.84 4.58
CA LYS A 511 0.45 29.80 4.41
C LYS A 511 1.23 29.59 3.11
N TYR A 512 1.21 28.38 2.55
CA TYR A 512 1.90 28.04 1.30
C TYR A 512 0.99 28.22 0.09
N LYS A 513 1.60 28.58 -1.04
CA LYS A 513 0.85 28.69 -2.31
C LYS A 513 0.48 27.30 -2.81
N GLU A 514 -0.79 27.11 -3.07
CA GLU A 514 -1.35 25.88 -3.63
C GLU A 514 -1.04 25.73 -5.14
N VAL A 515 -1.06 24.48 -5.61
CA VAL A 515 -0.97 24.13 -7.04
C VAL A 515 -2.37 24.26 -7.67
N PRO A 516 -2.54 25.12 -8.68
CA PRO A 516 -3.81 25.26 -9.38
C PRO A 516 -4.26 23.96 -10.06
N ASP A 517 -5.56 23.66 -10.05
CA ASP A 517 -6.10 22.43 -10.64
C ASP A 517 -5.89 22.31 -12.16
N TRP A 518 -5.82 23.45 -12.86
CA TRP A 518 -5.58 23.44 -14.31
C TRP A 518 -4.23 22.80 -14.68
N CYS A 519 -3.24 22.83 -13.80
CA CYS A 519 -1.95 22.18 -14.05
C CYS A 519 -2.11 20.66 -14.22
N PHE A 520 -2.96 20.04 -13.39
CA PHE A 520 -3.26 18.61 -13.48
C PHE A 520 -4.08 18.28 -14.73
N PHE A 521 -5.02 19.15 -15.11
CA PHE A 521 -5.79 18.98 -16.33
C PHE A 521 -4.92 19.06 -17.59
N VAL A 522 -3.97 20.00 -17.64
CA VAL A 522 -3.00 20.10 -18.76
C VAL A 522 -2.14 18.84 -18.84
N ILE A 523 -1.65 18.33 -17.70
CA ILE A 523 -0.88 17.07 -17.66
C ILE A 523 -1.70 15.90 -18.22
N MET A 524 -2.99 15.82 -17.87
CA MET A 524 -3.88 14.78 -18.38
C MET A 524 -4.09 14.87 -19.90
N ILE A 525 -4.20 16.08 -20.46
CA ILE A 525 -4.27 16.27 -21.92
C ILE A 525 -2.97 15.83 -22.60
N VAL A 526 -1.81 16.23 -22.04
CA VAL A 526 -0.51 15.84 -22.57
C VAL A 526 -0.33 14.31 -22.54
N ALA A 527 -0.72 13.67 -21.44
CA ALA A 527 -0.71 12.21 -21.30
C ALA A 527 -1.60 11.52 -22.35
N PHE A 528 -2.79 12.07 -22.62
CA PHE A 528 -3.69 11.57 -23.65
C PHE A 528 -3.09 11.67 -25.05
N VAL A 529 -2.46 12.80 -25.38
CA VAL A 529 -1.76 12.96 -26.67
C VAL A 529 -0.65 11.91 -26.81
N PHE A 530 0.15 11.68 -25.78
CA PHE A 530 1.19 10.64 -25.82
C PHE A 530 0.63 9.23 -25.98
N ALA A 531 -0.48 8.90 -25.32
CA ALA A 531 -1.14 7.60 -25.48
C ALA A 531 -1.66 7.39 -26.90
N VAL A 532 -2.29 8.40 -27.50
CA VAL A 532 -2.80 8.33 -28.88
C VAL A 532 -1.65 8.21 -29.87
N LEU A 533 -0.58 8.98 -29.70
CA LEU A 533 0.61 8.86 -30.54
C LEU A 533 1.26 7.47 -30.44
N ALA A 534 1.33 6.90 -29.23
CA ALA A 534 1.86 5.54 -29.03
C ALA A 534 1.00 4.48 -29.74
N ALA A 535 -0.33 4.67 -29.78
CA ALA A 535 -1.25 3.72 -30.42
C ALA A 535 -1.28 3.82 -31.95
N GLU A 536 -1.26 5.04 -32.52
CA GLU A 536 -1.41 5.27 -33.98
C GLU A 536 -0.09 5.18 -34.76
N VAL A 537 1.04 5.59 -34.15
CA VAL A 537 2.34 5.58 -34.85
C VAL A 537 2.96 4.19 -34.90
N TYR A 538 2.64 3.34 -33.92
CA TYR A 538 3.22 1.99 -33.78
C TYR A 538 2.17 0.92 -34.04
N ALA A 539 2.61 -0.25 -34.51
CA ALA A 539 1.75 -1.38 -34.88
C ALA A 539 1.18 -2.14 -33.65
N THR A 540 0.51 -1.42 -32.76
CA THR A 540 -0.10 -1.96 -31.54
C THR A 540 -1.47 -2.60 -31.77
N ASP A 541 -2.10 -2.32 -32.93
CA ASP A 541 -3.51 -2.65 -33.21
C ASP A 541 -4.49 -2.10 -32.14
N THR A 542 -4.10 -1.07 -31.39
CA THR A 542 -4.90 -0.50 -30.28
C THR A 542 -5.82 0.61 -30.78
N PRO A 543 -7.15 0.49 -30.63
CA PRO A 543 -8.04 1.56 -31.06
C PRO A 543 -8.10 2.70 -30.03
N VAL A 544 -8.16 3.95 -30.51
CA VAL A 544 -8.21 5.16 -29.66
C VAL A 544 -9.39 5.16 -28.68
N TRP A 545 -10.55 4.62 -29.07
CA TRP A 545 -11.70 4.50 -28.18
C TRP A 545 -11.41 3.61 -26.96
N GLY A 546 -10.50 2.62 -27.10
CA GLY A 546 -10.06 1.76 -26.00
C GLY A 546 -9.31 2.56 -24.93
N ILE A 547 -8.48 3.53 -25.35
CA ILE A 547 -7.77 4.44 -24.44
C ILE A 547 -8.78 5.29 -23.65
N VAL A 548 -9.77 5.87 -24.35
CA VAL A 548 -10.83 6.67 -23.73
C VAL A 548 -11.64 5.83 -22.74
N LEU A 549 -11.96 4.58 -23.10
CA LEU A 549 -12.65 3.64 -22.21
C LEU A 549 -11.85 3.38 -20.93
N MET A 550 -10.53 3.17 -21.04
CA MET A 550 -9.67 2.93 -19.87
C MET A 550 -9.60 4.15 -18.95
N ILE A 551 -9.51 5.36 -19.51
CA ILE A 551 -9.56 6.61 -18.74
C ILE A 551 -10.91 6.73 -18.01
N GLY A 552 -12.01 6.43 -18.70
CA GLY A 552 -13.36 6.45 -18.10
C GLY A 552 -13.53 5.48 -16.94
N ILE A 553 -13.05 4.24 -17.09
CA ILE A 553 -13.08 3.23 -16.02
C ILE A 553 -12.26 3.71 -14.83
N ASN A 554 -11.04 4.19 -15.05
CA ASN A 554 -10.20 4.73 -13.99
C ASN A 554 -10.86 5.91 -13.28
N ALA A 555 -11.48 6.84 -14.02
CA ALA A 555 -12.18 7.99 -13.42
C ALA A 555 -13.32 7.59 -12.47
N VAL A 556 -14.03 6.50 -12.77
CA VAL A 556 -15.13 6.00 -11.93
C VAL A 556 -14.60 5.29 -10.68
N PHE A 557 -13.61 4.40 -10.84
CA PHE A 557 -13.16 3.54 -9.74
C PHE A 557 -12.07 4.16 -8.86
N VAL A 558 -11.31 5.15 -9.34
CA VAL A 558 -10.19 5.72 -8.57
C VAL A 558 -10.66 6.37 -7.26
N ILE A 559 -11.81 7.07 -7.26
CA ILE A 559 -12.34 7.73 -6.07
C ILE A 559 -12.70 6.73 -4.96
N PRO A 560 -13.58 5.74 -5.16
CA PRO A 560 -13.95 4.80 -4.10
C PRO A 560 -12.77 3.97 -3.61
N LEU A 561 -11.87 3.55 -4.51
CA LEU A 561 -10.67 2.80 -4.14
C LEU A 561 -9.74 3.64 -3.26
N CYS A 562 -9.54 4.91 -3.61
CA CYS A 562 -8.67 5.80 -2.86
C CYS A 562 -9.25 6.13 -1.48
N VAL A 563 -10.58 6.29 -1.35
CA VAL A 563 -11.22 6.51 -0.04
C VAL A 563 -11.02 5.31 0.89
N ILE A 564 -11.22 4.09 0.40
CA ILE A 564 -11.00 2.88 1.22
C ILE A 564 -9.54 2.77 1.62
N TYR A 565 -8.62 2.99 0.68
CA TYR A 565 -7.18 2.93 0.96
C TYR A 565 -6.76 3.97 2.00
N ALA A 566 -7.27 5.20 1.88
CA ALA A 566 -6.97 6.30 2.79
C ALA A 566 -7.43 6.05 4.25
N VAL A 567 -8.56 5.34 4.44
CA VAL A 567 -9.12 5.07 5.78
C VAL A 567 -8.57 3.76 6.36
N THR A 568 -8.55 2.69 5.57
CA THR A 568 -8.24 1.33 6.06
C THR A 568 -6.77 0.96 5.92
N GLY A 569 -6.05 1.62 5.00
CA GLY A 569 -4.71 1.23 4.56
C GLY A 569 -4.70 0.07 3.55
N TYR A 570 -5.85 -0.56 3.25
CA TYR A 570 -5.90 -1.71 2.35
C TYR A 570 -6.03 -1.28 0.88
N TYR A 571 -5.09 -1.69 0.05
CA TYR A 571 -5.02 -1.35 -1.37
C TYR A 571 -5.75 -2.41 -2.22
N PHE A 572 -6.72 -1.96 -3.03
CA PHE A 572 -7.42 -2.81 -4.00
C PHE A 572 -6.98 -2.46 -5.42
N ASN A 573 -6.78 -3.48 -6.25
CA ASN A 573 -6.38 -3.33 -7.65
C ASN A 573 -7.55 -3.59 -8.62
N LEU A 574 -7.42 -3.05 -9.84
CA LEU A 574 -8.41 -3.19 -10.93
C LEU A 574 -7.94 -4.12 -12.05
N GLU A 575 -6.88 -4.89 -11.84
CA GLU A 575 -6.21 -5.63 -12.92
C GLU A 575 -7.19 -6.57 -13.64
N VAL A 576 -7.80 -7.49 -12.90
CA VAL A 576 -8.71 -8.49 -13.46
C VAL A 576 -9.94 -7.84 -14.08
N PHE A 577 -10.48 -6.78 -13.48
CA PHE A 577 -11.63 -6.06 -14.05
C PHE A 577 -11.33 -5.47 -15.43
N VAL A 578 -10.20 -4.78 -15.54
CA VAL A 578 -9.74 -4.17 -16.79
C VAL A 578 -9.49 -5.25 -17.84
N GLU A 579 -8.83 -6.34 -17.47
CA GLU A 579 -8.58 -7.48 -18.35
C GLU A 579 -9.88 -8.10 -18.88
N LEU A 580 -10.90 -8.29 -18.03
CA LEU A 580 -12.19 -8.83 -18.44
C LEU A 580 -12.89 -7.93 -19.45
N ILE A 581 -12.91 -6.62 -19.22
CA ILE A 581 -13.55 -5.66 -20.13
C ILE A 581 -12.84 -5.66 -21.48
N ILE A 582 -11.50 -5.57 -21.49
CA ILE A 582 -10.72 -5.54 -22.73
C ILE A 582 -10.84 -6.87 -23.47
N GLY A 583 -10.82 -8.00 -22.76
CA GLY A 583 -10.97 -9.33 -23.35
C GLY A 583 -12.33 -9.55 -24.04
N TYR A 584 -13.40 -8.90 -23.56
CA TYR A 584 -14.70 -8.89 -24.24
C TYR A 584 -14.77 -7.88 -25.39
N ALA A 585 -14.12 -6.73 -25.22
CA ALA A 585 -14.12 -5.62 -26.16
C ALA A 585 -13.26 -5.90 -27.40
N LEU A 586 -12.10 -6.54 -27.24
CA LEU A 586 -11.10 -6.83 -28.28
C LEU A 586 -10.62 -8.29 -28.19
N PRO A 587 -11.51 -9.27 -28.43
CA PRO A 587 -11.16 -10.68 -28.27
C PRO A 587 -10.09 -11.13 -29.27
N GLY A 588 -9.05 -11.81 -28.78
CA GLY A 588 -8.03 -12.44 -29.62
C GLY A 588 -6.89 -11.51 -30.09
N ASN A 589 -6.87 -10.24 -29.64
CA ASN A 589 -5.80 -9.28 -29.95
C ASN A 589 -4.92 -9.04 -28.70
N SER A 590 -3.78 -9.74 -28.60
CA SER A 590 -2.91 -9.64 -27.42
C SER A 590 -2.16 -8.31 -27.32
N ASN A 591 -1.72 -7.72 -28.45
CA ASN A 591 -0.95 -6.48 -28.44
C ASN A 591 -1.80 -5.31 -27.90
N ALA A 592 -3.01 -5.14 -28.43
CA ALA A 592 -3.93 -4.11 -27.93
C ALA A 592 -4.36 -4.37 -26.49
N PHE A 593 -4.52 -5.65 -26.13
CA PHE A 593 -4.84 -6.05 -24.77
C PHE A 593 -3.76 -5.62 -23.77
N MET A 594 -2.48 -5.85 -24.08
CA MET A 594 -1.37 -5.50 -23.19
C MET A 594 -1.24 -3.98 -22.98
N GLY A 595 -1.32 -3.19 -24.05
CA GLY A 595 -1.29 -1.73 -23.97
C GLY A 595 -2.44 -1.15 -23.13
N LEU A 596 -3.67 -1.62 -23.37
CA LEU A 596 -4.85 -1.17 -22.61
C LEU A 596 -4.86 -1.70 -21.17
N LYS A 597 -4.37 -2.91 -20.92
CA LYS A 597 -4.18 -3.45 -19.56
C LYS A 597 -3.21 -2.57 -18.77
N ALA A 598 -2.07 -2.21 -19.38
CA ALA A 598 -1.08 -1.36 -18.74
C ALA A 598 -1.64 0.03 -18.42
N LEU A 599 -2.41 0.64 -19.33
CA LEU A 599 -3.12 1.90 -19.07
C LEU A 599 -4.16 1.74 -17.95
N GLY A 600 -5.01 0.71 -18.02
CA GLY A 600 -6.10 0.52 -17.07
C GLY A 600 -5.63 0.29 -15.63
N TYR A 601 -4.55 -0.48 -15.44
CA TYR A 601 -3.99 -0.76 -14.12
C TYR A 601 -3.12 0.39 -13.58
N ASN A 602 -2.18 0.88 -14.39
CA ASN A 602 -1.14 1.79 -13.90
C ASN A 602 -1.70 3.18 -13.55
N ILE A 603 -2.73 3.66 -14.27
CA ILE A 603 -3.34 4.98 -14.00
C ILE A 603 -3.86 5.05 -12.56
N THR A 604 -4.63 4.06 -12.12
CA THR A 604 -5.15 4.00 -10.74
C THR A 604 -3.99 3.87 -9.76
N GLY A 605 -3.11 2.86 -9.91
CA GLY A 605 -2.01 2.62 -8.98
C GLY A 605 -1.13 3.86 -8.75
N GLN A 606 -0.75 4.54 -9.84
CA GLN A 606 0.07 5.76 -9.76
C GLN A 606 -0.71 6.93 -9.14
N ALA A 607 -1.99 7.11 -9.50
CA ALA A 607 -2.81 8.16 -8.88
C ALA A 607 -2.89 7.99 -7.36
N LEU A 608 -3.04 6.76 -6.86
CA LEU A 608 -3.02 6.49 -5.42
C LEU A 608 -1.64 6.80 -4.81
N GLN A 609 -0.53 6.43 -5.47
CA GLN A 609 0.82 6.72 -4.96
C GLN A 609 1.11 8.24 -4.91
N TYR A 610 0.75 9.00 -5.95
CA TYR A 610 0.94 10.46 -5.94
C TYR A 610 0.16 11.12 -4.80
N VAL A 611 -1.05 10.65 -4.51
CA VAL A 611 -1.88 11.18 -3.42
C VAL A 611 -1.36 10.76 -2.05
N TYR A 612 -0.89 9.51 -1.93
CA TYR A 612 -0.20 8.98 -0.76
C TYR A 612 0.96 9.90 -0.35
N ASP A 613 1.81 10.28 -1.30
CA ASP A 613 2.92 11.19 -1.05
C ASP A 613 2.51 12.61 -0.75
N GLN A 614 1.45 13.10 -1.41
CA GLN A 614 0.92 14.43 -1.10
C GLN A 614 0.32 14.48 0.32
N LYS A 615 -0.29 13.39 0.81
CA LYS A 615 -0.72 13.28 2.21
C LYS A 615 0.48 13.22 3.16
N MET A 616 1.51 12.45 2.83
CA MET A 616 2.74 12.41 3.60
C MET A 616 3.36 13.82 3.73
N ALA A 617 3.47 14.54 2.61
CA ALA A 617 3.90 15.93 2.58
C ALA A 617 2.99 16.87 3.38
N HIS A 618 1.68 16.64 3.39
CA HIS A 618 0.69 17.41 4.16
C HIS A 618 0.90 17.28 5.69
N TYR A 619 1.26 16.08 6.16
CA TYR A 619 1.63 15.88 7.56
C TYR A 619 2.99 16.49 7.91
N ALA A 620 3.97 16.39 7.02
CA ALA A 620 5.30 16.97 7.20
C ALA A 620 5.41 18.48 6.92
N LYS A 621 4.32 19.14 6.51
CA LYS A 621 4.28 20.58 6.19
C LYS A 621 5.23 21.00 5.07
N VAL A 622 5.37 20.13 4.07
CA VAL A 622 6.10 20.42 2.85
C VAL A 622 5.21 21.27 1.91
N PRO A 623 5.72 22.36 1.30
CA PRO A 623 4.92 23.22 0.42
C PRO A 623 4.32 22.45 -0.77
N PRO A 624 3.00 22.59 -1.06
CA PRO A 624 2.34 21.80 -2.12
C PRO A 624 2.93 21.97 -3.53
N ARG A 625 3.42 23.18 -3.88
CA ARG A 625 4.09 23.42 -5.17
C ARG A 625 5.44 22.73 -5.28
N ALA A 626 6.16 22.62 -4.16
CA ALA A 626 7.40 21.87 -4.11
C ALA A 626 7.11 20.41 -4.41
N VAL A 627 6.16 19.82 -3.68
CA VAL A 627 5.70 18.44 -3.88
C VAL A 627 5.40 18.19 -5.35
N PHE A 628 4.51 18.96 -5.98
CA PHE A 628 4.15 18.76 -7.38
C PHE A 628 5.35 18.77 -8.34
N ARG A 629 6.32 19.69 -8.16
CA ARG A 629 7.55 19.70 -8.96
C ARG A 629 8.40 18.47 -8.67
N GLY A 630 8.60 18.13 -7.40
CA GLY A 630 9.36 16.97 -6.97
C GLY A 630 8.81 15.67 -7.56
N GLN A 631 7.48 15.49 -7.52
CA GLN A 631 6.79 14.35 -8.12
C GLN A 631 7.04 14.30 -9.63
N LEU A 632 6.86 15.41 -10.36
CA LEU A 632 7.08 15.47 -11.81
C LEU A 632 8.54 15.13 -12.19
N PHE A 633 9.52 15.68 -11.47
CA PHE A 633 10.93 15.35 -11.71
C PHE A 633 11.23 13.90 -11.36
N GLY A 634 10.76 13.40 -10.22
CA GLY A 634 10.89 12.01 -9.81
C GLY A 634 10.38 11.05 -10.88
N THR A 635 9.19 11.29 -11.42
CA THR A 635 8.61 10.51 -12.53
C THR A 635 9.47 10.52 -13.79
N ILE A 636 10.01 11.68 -14.19
CA ILE A 636 10.85 11.77 -15.40
C ILE A 636 12.14 10.97 -15.22
N PHE A 637 12.82 11.14 -14.08
CA PHE A 637 14.06 10.40 -13.80
C PHE A 637 13.82 8.91 -13.57
N GLN A 638 12.69 8.53 -12.98
CA GLN A 638 12.25 7.14 -12.90
C GLN A 638 12.13 6.51 -14.29
N ILE A 639 11.43 7.18 -15.23
CA ILE A 639 11.26 6.68 -16.60
C ILE A 639 12.63 6.49 -17.25
N ILE A 640 13.54 7.46 -17.12
CA ILE A 640 14.89 7.36 -17.67
C ILE A 640 15.64 6.16 -17.07
N ALA A 641 15.68 6.04 -15.74
CA ALA A 641 16.39 4.97 -15.05
C ALA A 641 15.84 3.59 -15.43
N SER A 642 14.52 3.40 -15.31
CA SER A 642 13.87 2.14 -15.64
C SER A 642 14.07 1.77 -17.11
N LEU A 643 13.92 2.70 -18.07
CA LEU A 643 14.13 2.37 -19.49
C LEU A 643 15.59 2.04 -19.81
N CYS A 644 16.56 2.70 -19.17
CA CYS A 644 17.97 2.35 -19.31
C CYS A 644 18.23 0.91 -18.84
N VAL A 645 17.75 0.54 -17.65
CA VAL A 645 17.92 -0.81 -17.10
C VAL A 645 17.22 -1.85 -17.98
N ILE A 646 15.95 -1.63 -18.33
CA ILE A 646 15.16 -2.57 -19.14
C ILE A 646 15.81 -2.83 -20.50
N ASN A 647 16.23 -1.78 -21.20
CA ASN A 647 16.88 -1.97 -22.50
C ASN A 647 18.24 -2.63 -22.35
N TRP A 648 19.04 -2.24 -21.35
CA TRP A 648 20.31 -2.89 -21.07
C TRP A 648 20.13 -4.39 -20.83
N GLU A 649 19.17 -4.78 -20.00
CA GLU A 649 18.86 -6.19 -19.74
C GLU A 649 18.45 -6.94 -21.01
N ILE A 650 17.55 -6.38 -21.82
CA ILE A 650 17.05 -7.05 -23.03
C ILE A 650 18.15 -7.21 -24.08
N TYR A 651 19.08 -6.26 -24.21
CA TYR A 651 20.13 -6.28 -25.24
C TYR A 651 21.40 -7.04 -24.80
N ASP A 652 21.82 -6.89 -23.54
CA ASP A 652 23.11 -7.40 -23.07
C ASP A 652 23.01 -8.73 -22.30
N LEU A 653 21.88 -9.03 -21.64
CA LEU A 653 21.71 -10.29 -20.93
C LEU A 653 21.23 -11.41 -21.87
N LYS A 654 22.19 -12.23 -22.31
CA LYS A 654 21.91 -13.45 -23.09
C LYS A 654 21.09 -14.44 -22.25
N GLY A 655 19.99 -14.94 -22.82
CA GLY A 655 19.12 -15.91 -22.16
C GLY A 655 18.26 -15.31 -21.04
N ILE A 656 17.98 -14.02 -21.05
CA ILE A 656 17.06 -13.42 -20.08
C ILE A 656 15.67 -14.10 -20.13
N CYS A 657 15.07 -14.31 -18.96
CA CYS A 657 13.81 -15.02 -18.78
C CYS A 657 13.84 -16.51 -19.16
N THR A 658 15.02 -17.13 -19.23
CA THR A 658 15.18 -18.59 -19.32
C THR A 658 15.59 -19.18 -17.97
N GLU A 659 15.22 -20.43 -17.71
CA GLU A 659 15.58 -21.12 -16.46
C GLU A 659 17.09 -21.31 -16.30
N ASP A 660 17.82 -21.45 -17.42
CA ASP A 660 19.28 -21.67 -17.45
C ASP A 660 20.12 -20.39 -17.29
N GLN A 661 19.50 -19.25 -16.99
CA GLN A 661 20.22 -17.98 -16.91
C GLN A 661 21.18 -17.97 -15.68
N PRO A 662 22.50 -17.73 -15.85
CA PRO A 662 23.50 -17.95 -14.80
C PRO A 662 23.33 -17.05 -13.56
N ASN A 663 22.72 -15.87 -13.72
CA ASN A 663 22.46 -14.91 -12.66
C ASN A 663 21.03 -15.01 -12.08
N LYS A 664 20.24 -16.01 -12.51
CA LYS A 664 18.86 -16.29 -12.09
C LYS A 664 17.83 -15.24 -12.51
N PHE A 665 18.04 -14.56 -13.64
CA PHE A 665 17.05 -13.68 -14.26
C PHE A 665 15.98 -14.49 -15.03
N THR A 666 15.08 -15.15 -14.29
CA THR A 666 14.05 -16.05 -14.83
C THR A 666 12.69 -15.38 -15.08
N CYS A 667 12.50 -14.12 -14.68
CA CYS A 667 11.31 -13.30 -14.97
C CYS A 667 9.95 -13.94 -14.56
N PRO A 668 9.74 -14.25 -13.27
CA PRO A 668 8.51 -14.89 -12.80
C PRO A 668 7.26 -14.00 -13.00
N SER A 669 7.40 -12.70 -12.75
CA SER A 669 6.31 -11.72 -12.87
C SER A 669 5.88 -11.51 -14.32
N GLU A 670 6.84 -11.42 -15.26
CA GLU A 670 6.58 -11.33 -16.70
C GLU A 670 5.91 -12.59 -17.23
N THR A 671 6.31 -13.77 -16.73
CA THR A 671 5.67 -15.04 -17.08
C THR A 671 4.22 -15.09 -16.62
N SER A 672 3.94 -14.60 -15.41
CA SER A 672 2.58 -14.45 -14.89
C SER A 672 1.76 -13.43 -15.71
N TYR A 673 2.38 -12.28 -16.05
CA TYR A 673 1.76 -11.25 -16.88
C TYR A 673 1.40 -11.77 -18.27
N TYR A 674 2.31 -12.50 -18.91
CA TYR A 674 2.09 -13.18 -20.18
C TYR A 674 0.96 -14.20 -20.07
N SER A 675 0.97 -15.05 -19.04
CA SER A 675 -0.08 -16.06 -18.82
C SER A 675 -1.46 -15.43 -18.67
N SER A 676 -1.57 -14.31 -17.93
CA SER A 676 -2.82 -13.55 -17.81
C SER A 676 -3.29 -12.97 -19.14
N SER A 677 -2.37 -12.36 -19.91
CA SER A 677 -2.69 -11.79 -21.23
C SER A 677 -3.26 -12.83 -22.21
N VAL A 678 -2.86 -14.08 -22.05
CA VAL A 678 -3.32 -15.17 -22.90
C VAL A 678 -4.67 -15.67 -22.44
N PHE A 679 -4.81 -15.88 -21.12
CA PHE A 679 -6.03 -16.38 -20.55
C PHE A 679 -7.21 -15.41 -20.78
N TRP A 680 -7.01 -14.12 -20.53
CA TRP A 680 -8.06 -13.10 -20.67
C TRP A 680 -8.09 -12.38 -22.01
N GLY A 681 -6.94 -12.18 -22.67
CA GLY A 681 -6.89 -11.47 -23.96
C GLY A 681 -7.06 -12.39 -25.17
N VAL A 682 -6.23 -13.43 -25.26
CA VAL A 682 -6.16 -14.32 -26.44
C VAL A 682 -7.34 -15.31 -26.46
N ILE A 683 -7.51 -16.08 -25.39
CA ILE A 683 -8.59 -17.07 -25.26
C ILE A 683 -9.92 -16.36 -25.04
N GLY A 684 -9.88 -15.34 -24.19
CA GLY A 684 -10.99 -14.43 -23.95
C GLY A 684 -11.96 -14.94 -22.88
N PRO A 685 -12.56 -14.02 -22.09
CA PRO A 685 -13.47 -14.37 -21.00
C PRO A 685 -14.71 -15.13 -21.46
N LYS A 686 -15.18 -14.92 -22.70
CA LYS A 686 -16.34 -15.64 -23.26
C LYS A 686 -16.16 -17.16 -23.26
N ARG A 687 -14.95 -17.66 -23.56
CA ARG A 687 -14.66 -19.10 -23.57
C ARG A 687 -14.43 -19.63 -22.16
N VAL A 688 -13.69 -18.86 -21.35
CA VAL A 688 -13.41 -19.19 -19.95
C VAL A 688 -14.70 -19.34 -19.16
N PHE A 689 -15.59 -18.35 -19.23
CA PHE A 689 -16.85 -18.37 -18.49
C PHE A 689 -17.86 -19.36 -19.05
N ASN A 690 -18.06 -19.46 -20.36
CA ASN A 690 -19.14 -20.34 -20.86
C ASN A 690 -18.79 -21.83 -20.83
N LYS A 691 -17.51 -22.19 -20.90
CA LYS A 691 -17.08 -23.59 -21.07
C LYS A 691 -16.28 -24.11 -19.89
N LEU A 692 -15.21 -23.44 -19.50
CA LEU A 692 -14.30 -23.91 -18.45
C LEU A 692 -14.92 -23.74 -17.05
N TYR A 693 -15.26 -22.49 -16.71
CA TYR A 693 -15.65 -22.09 -15.36
C TYR A 693 -16.94 -21.24 -15.37
N PRO A 694 -18.11 -21.87 -15.61
CA PRO A 694 -19.40 -21.18 -15.65
C PRO A 694 -19.87 -20.62 -14.31
N ILE A 695 -19.21 -20.96 -13.21
CA ILE A 695 -19.52 -20.40 -11.89
C ILE A 695 -18.95 -18.99 -11.68
N LEU A 696 -17.84 -18.64 -12.33
CA LEU A 696 -17.16 -17.35 -12.11
C LEU A 696 -18.06 -16.14 -12.40
N PRO A 697 -18.90 -16.12 -13.45
CA PRO A 697 -19.88 -15.05 -13.64
C PRO A 697 -20.88 -14.91 -12.49
N TYR A 698 -21.27 -16.01 -11.84
CA TYR A 698 -22.19 -15.94 -10.70
C TYR A 698 -21.54 -15.30 -9.47
N CYS A 699 -20.21 -15.27 -9.38
CA CYS A 699 -19.51 -14.53 -8.33
C CYS A 699 -19.83 -13.03 -8.39
N PHE A 700 -20.09 -12.46 -9.58
CA PHE A 700 -20.57 -11.07 -9.68
C PHE A 700 -21.93 -10.87 -9.00
N LEU A 701 -22.85 -11.82 -9.19
CA LEU A 701 -24.17 -11.78 -8.55
C LEU A 701 -24.04 -11.98 -7.03
N ILE A 702 -23.19 -12.92 -6.59
CA ILE A 702 -22.89 -13.16 -5.18
C ILE A 702 -22.35 -11.89 -4.53
N GLY A 703 -21.39 -11.20 -5.17
CA GLY A 703 -20.85 -9.93 -4.69
C GLY A 703 -21.91 -8.84 -4.50
N PHE A 704 -22.81 -8.69 -5.48
CA PHE A 704 -23.89 -7.72 -5.40
C PHE A 704 -24.90 -8.03 -4.27
N ILE A 705 -25.33 -9.28 -4.16
CA ILE A 705 -26.27 -9.72 -3.10
C ILE A 705 -25.60 -9.56 -1.73
N LEU A 706 -24.33 -9.95 -1.61
CA LEU A 706 -23.57 -9.81 -0.37
C LEU A 706 -23.46 -8.36 0.06
N ALA A 707 -23.28 -7.41 -0.87
CA ALA A 707 -23.28 -5.99 -0.55
C ALA A 707 -24.60 -5.53 0.07
N ILE A 708 -25.74 -5.95 -0.48
CA ILE A 708 -27.06 -5.61 0.07
C ILE A 708 -27.22 -6.20 1.47
N ILE A 709 -26.84 -7.47 1.67
CA ILE A 709 -26.90 -8.13 2.99
C ILE A 709 -26.03 -7.38 4.00
N CYS A 710 -24.78 -7.06 3.64
CA CYS A 710 -23.88 -6.32 4.53
C CYS A 710 -24.39 -4.91 4.84
N LEU A 711 -25.04 -4.23 3.89
CA LEU A 711 -25.68 -2.94 4.12
C LEU A 711 -26.86 -3.04 5.09
N LEU A 712 -27.68 -4.08 4.97
CA LEU A 712 -28.79 -4.35 5.91
C LEU A 712 -28.25 -4.63 7.32
N ILE A 713 -27.23 -5.48 7.44
CA ILE A 713 -26.58 -5.77 8.73
C ILE A 713 -26.04 -4.48 9.35
N ARG A 714 -25.37 -3.63 8.57
CA ARG A 714 -24.85 -2.34 9.06
C ARG A 714 -25.96 -1.36 9.45
N HIS A 715 -27.10 -1.40 8.76
CA HIS A 715 -28.25 -0.56 9.09
C HIS A 715 -28.90 -0.96 10.42
N TYR A 716 -29.08 -2.25 10.67
CA TYR A 716 -29.69 -2.75 11.92
C TYR A 716 -28.72 -2.80 13.11
N PHE A 717 -27.45 -3.11 12.87
CA PHE A 717 -26.42 -3.29 13.90
C PHE A 717 -25.27 -2.27 13.77
N PHE A 718 -25.63 -1.00 13.62
CA PHE A 718 -24.65 0.07 13.35
C PHE A 718 -23.54 0.17 14.40
N LYS A 719 -23.87 0.05 15.70
CA LYS A 719 -22.87 0.15 16.78
C LYS A 719 -21.88 -1.02 16.77
N GLN A 720 -22.36 -2.25 16.52
CA GLN A 720 -21.54 -3.47 16.52
C GLN A 720 -20.69 -3.62 15.24
N THR A 721 -21.11 -2.99 14.13
CA THR A 721 -20.47 -3.13 12.82
C THR A 721 -19.39 -2.07 12.53
N ARG A 722 -19.04 -1.21 13.51
CA ARG A 722 -18.03 -0.15 13.34
C ARG A 722 -16.69 -0.66 12.78
N TRP A 723 -16.20 -1.80 13.28
CA TRP A 723 -14.94 -2.41 12.85
C TRP A 723 -15.10 -3.47 11.76
N PHE A 724 -16.33 -3.75 11.33
CA PHE A 724 -16.62 -4.76 10.31
C PHE A 724 -16.47 -4.15 8.91
N GLN A 725 -15.44 -4.58 8.18
CA GLN A 725 -15.08 -4.07 6.86
C GLN A 725 -15.15 -5.20 5.82
N PRO A 726 -16.34 -5.50 5.28
CA PRO A 726 -16.57 -6.65 4.40
C PRO A 726 -15.78 -6.59 3.08
N ALA A 727 -15.49 -5.39 2.56
CA ALA A 727 -14.62 -5.25 1.40
C ALA A 727 -13.21 -5.82 1.68
N VAL A 728 -12.66 -5.57 2.87
CA VAL A 728 -11.34 -6.08 3.31
C VAL A 728 -11.38 -7.59 3.55
N ILE A 729 -12.52 -8.14 4.00
CA ILE A 729 -12.72 -9.60 4.09
C ILE A 729 -12.66 -10.24 2.71
N ILE A 730 -13.34 -9.68 1.70
CA ILE A 730 -13.21 -10.16 0.32
C ILE A 730 -11.76 -9.97 -0.17
N GLY A 731 -11.11 -8.87 0.24
CA GLY A 731 -9.68 -8.61 0.08
C GLY A 731 -8.80 -9.78 0.53
N GLY A 732 -9.05 -10.33 1.71
CA GLY A 732 -8.32 -11.48 2.25
C GLY A 732 -8.38 -12.74 1.38
N LEU A 733 -9.45 -12.93 0.60
CA LEU A 733 -9.56 -14.06 -0.33
C LEU A 733 -8.56 -13.99 -1.50
N PHE A 734 -8.00 -12.81 -1.79
CA PHE A 734 -7.00 -12.60 -2.84
C PHE A 734 -5.59 -13.01 -2.46
N ASN A 735 -5.31 -13.10 -1.16
CA ASN A 735 -3.95 -13.30 -0.66
C ASN A 735 -3.49 -14.77 -0.77
N TYR A 736 -4.08 -15.53 -1.69
CA TYR A 736 -3.70 -16.88 -2.08
C TYR A 736 -3.07 -16.88 -3.48
N ALA A 737 -2.47 -18.00 -3.88
CA ALA A 737 -1.89 -18.24 -5.22
C ALA A 737 -0.94 -17.11 -5.69
N PRO A 738 0.35 -17.10 -5.31
CA PRO A 738 1.11 -18.19 -4.66
C PRO A 738 1.26 -18.06 -3.14
N PHE A 739 0.84 -16.94 -2.54
CA PHE A 739 0.92 -16.76 -1.09
C PHE A 739 -0.04 -17.67 -0.33
N ASN A 740 0.14 -17.78 0.98
CA ASN A 740 -0.66 -18.62 1.85
C ASN A 740 -0.69 -18.05 3.28
N LEU A 741 -1.32 -18.75 4.22
CA LEU A 741 -1.45 -18.26 5.60
C LEU A 741 -0.10 -18.05 6.32
N SER A 742 0.96 -18.78 5.92
CA SER A 742 2.28 -18.69 6.57
C SER A 742 2.89 -17.30 6.47
N TYR A 743 2.56 -16.52 5.44
CA TYR A 743 3.05 -15.16 5.22
C TYR A 743 2.32 -14.11 6.07
N PHE A 744 1.14 -14.42 6.62
CA PHE A 744 0.27 -13.42 7.26
C PHE A 744 0.04 -13.68 8.75
N ILE A 745 0.09 -14.93 9.20
CA ILE A 745 -0.09 -15.30 10.61
C ILE A 745 0.92 -14.61 11.54
N PRO A 746 2.23 -14.57 11.25
CA PRO A 746 3.20 -13.91 12.15
C PRO A 746 2.95 -12.41 12.26
N GLY A 747 2.65 -11.75 11.14
CA GLY A 747 2.28 -10.34 11.11
C GLY A 747 1.00 -10.07 11.91
N PHE A 748 0.01 -10.98 11.88
CA PHE A 748 -1.20 -10.84 12.68
C PHE A 748 -0.91 -10.82 14.19
N TYR A 749 -0.01 -11.68 14.68
CA TYR A 749 0.38 -11.66 16.10
C TYR A 749 1.10 -10.37 16.50
N VAL A 750 1.99 -9.87 15.65
CA VAL A 750 2.67 -8.59 15.88
C VAL A 750 1.68 -7.43 15.86
N CYS A 751 0.74 -7.43 14.91
CA CYS A 751 -0.33 -6.43 14.83
C CYS A 751 -1.21 -6.45 16.08
N PHE A 752 -1.59 -7.63 16.58
CA PHE A 752 -2.33 -7.76 17.84
C PHE A 752 -1.53 -7.23 19.03
N ALA A 753 -0.27 -7.64 19.17
CA ALA A 753 0.59 -7.22 20.27
C ALA A 753 0.77 -5.70 20.31
N PHE A 754 1.14 -5.07 19.19
CA PHE A 754 1.43 -3.64 19.15
C PHE A 754 0.17 -2.79 19.00
N ASN A 755 -0.68 -3.07 18.02
CA ASN A 755 -1.77 -2.18 17.63
C ASN A 755 -3.08 -2.45 18.38
N HIS A 756 -3.19 -3.54 19.14
CA HIS A 756 -4.30 -3.79 20.05
C HIS A 756 -3.89 -3.74 21.53
N TYR A 757 -2.93 -4.56 21.96
CA TYR A 757 -2.58 -4.69 23.38
C TYR A 757 -1.75 -3.50 23.89
N ILE A 758 -0.57 -3.26 23.30
CA ILE A 758 0.33 -2.17 23.72
C ILE A 758 -0.34 -0.82 23.50
N LYS A 759 -0.99 -0.60 22.35
CA LYS A 759 -1.67 0.66 22.06
C LYS A 759 -2.74 1.03 23.09
N LYS A 760 -3.50 0.07 23.63
CA LYS A 760 -4.52 0.33 24.67
C LYS A 760 -3.93 0.55 26.05
N LYS A 761 -2.91 -0.23 26.43
CA LYS A 761 -2.36 -0.22 27.79
C LYS A 761 -1.23 0.79 28.00
N TYR A 762 -0.47 1.08 26.94
CA TYR A 762 0.75 1.87 26.96
C TYR A 762 0.79 2.83 25.76
N THR A 763 -0.26 3.62 25.56
CA THR A 763 -0.46 4.52 24.41
C THR A 763 0.76 5.41 24.13
N ALA A 764 1.31 6.02 25.18
CA ALA A 764 2.52 6.84 25.12
C ALA A 764 3.74 6.16 24.48
N TRP A 765 4.01 4.94 24.94
CA TRP A 765 5.13 4.14 24.47
C TRP A 765 4.90 3.74 23.02
N TRP A 766 3.67 3.36 22.69
CA TRP A 766 3.27 3.02 21.34
C TRP A 766 3.45 4.20 20.37
N GLU A 767 2.93 5.37 20.73
CA GLU A 767 3.05 6.60 19.94
C GLU A 767 4.52 7.00 19.72
N LYS A 768 5.37 6.84 20.73
CA LYS A 768 6.78 7.22 20.61
C LYS A 768 7.61 6.26 19.78
N TYR A 769 7.40 4.94 19.93
CA TYR A 769 8.38 3.95 19.46
C TYR A 769 7.88 3.03 18.34
N THR A 770 6.59 2.69 18.26
CA THR A 770 6.10 1.61 17.35
C THR A 770 6.49 1.82 15.89
N TYR A 771 6.27 3.02 15.36
CA TYR A 771 6.59 3.33 13.97
C TYR A 771 8.10 3.41 13.69
N VAL A 772 8.88 3.81 14.69
CA VAL A 772 10.35 3.80 14.63
C VAL A 772 10.88 2.37 14.65
N ILE A 773 10.29 1.48 15.46
CA ILE A 773 10.61 0.04 15.50
C ILE A 773 10.37 -0.58 14.12
N SER A 774 9.19 -0.35 13.51
CA SER A 774 8.88 -0.85 12.16
C SER A 774 9.95 -0.42 11.16
N SER A 775 10.24 0.88 11.11
CA SER A 775 11.20 1.45 10.16
C SER A 775 12.62 0.90 10.36
N ALA A 776 13.03 0.68 11.62
CA ALA A 776 14.35 0.15 11.96
C ALA A 776 14.51 -1.32 11.56
N LEU A 777 13.48 -2.14 11.81
CA LEU A 777 13.48 -3.56 11.45
C LEU A 777 13.52 -3.72 9.92
N ASP A 778 12.67 -2.98 9.19
CA ASP A 778 12.62 -3.00 7.73
C ASP A 778 13.93 -2.53 7.09
N ALA A 779 14.52 -1.44 7.60
CA ALA A 779 15.80 -0.93 7.10
C ALA A 779 16.95 -1.92 7.37
N GLY A 780 16.97 -2.56 8.54
CA GLY A 780 17.98 -3.55 8.90
C GLY A 780 17.90 -4.80 8.03
N VAL A 781 16.68 -5.28 7.75
CA VAL A 781 16.44 -6.40 6.85
C VAL A 781 16.87 -6.06 5.43
N ALA A 782 16.44 -4.91 4.89
CA ALA A 782 16.76 -4.56 3.52
C ALA A 782 18.27 -4.38 3.30
N LEU A 783 19.00 -3.70 4.19
CA LEU A 783 20.46 -3.60 4.08
C LEU A 783 21.16 -4.95 4.29
N GLY A 784 20.70 -5.74 5.26
CA GLY A 784 21.23 -7.08 5.52
C GLY A 784 21.05 -8.01 4.32
N GLY A 785 19.89 -7.99 3.68
CA GLY A 785 19.57 -8.79 2.50
C GLY A 785 20.47 -8.46 1.32
N ILE A 786 20.72 -7.18 1.06
CA ILE A 786 21.65 -6.72 0.02
C ILE A 786 23.07 -7.26 0.28
N ILE A 787 23.56 -7.15 1.53
CA ILE A 787 24.91 -7.63 1.87
C ILE A 787 25.00 -9.15 1.81
N ILE A 788 24.02 -9.89 2.35
CA ILE A 788 23.97 -11.35 2.28
C ILE A 788 23.98 -11.81 0.82
N PHE A 789 23.22 -11.13 -0.04
CA PHE A 789 23.20 -11.42 -1.46
C PHE A 789 24.59 -11.29 -2.09
N PHE A 790 25.23 -10.12 -1.98
CA PHE A 790 26.54 -9.87 -2.61
C PHE A 790 27.69 -10.66 -1.98
N ALA A 791 27.66 -10.87 -0.67
CA ALA A 791 28.74 -11.54 0.05
C ALA A 791 28.71 -13.06 -0.12
N VAL A 792 27.51 -13.66 -0.20
CA VAL A 792 27.34 -15.10 -0.01
C VAL A 792 26.51 -15.77 -1.10
N GLN A 793 25.34 -15.21 -1.45
CA GLN A 793 24.45 -15.84 -2.44
C GLN A 793 24.94 -15.67 -3.87
N TYR A 794 25.66 -14.59 -4.18
CA TYR A 794 26.20 -14.31 -5.52
C TYR A 794 27.29 -15.32 -5.92
N LYS A 795 28.07 -15.83 -4.96
CA LYS A 795 29.12 -16.84 -5.19
C LYS A 795 28.69 -18.27 -4.83
N GLU A 796 27.39 -18.48 -4.60
CA GLU A 796 26.79 -19.76 -4.21
C GLU A 796 27.49 -20.45 -3.03
N VAL A 797 27.92 -19.68 -2.03
CA VAL A 797 28.44 -20.26 -0.79
C VAL A 797 27.26 -20.83 -0.01
N SER A 798 27.19 -22.15 0.14
CA SER A 798 26.14 -22.82 0.92
C SER A 798 26.69 -23.43 2.22
N ILE A 799 25.88 -23.40 3.27
CA ILE A 799 26.15 -24.16 4.51
C ILE A 799 25.22 -25.37 4.51
N ASN A 800 25.80 -26.55 4.36
CA ASN A 800 25.04 -27.81 4.33
C ASN A 800 24.90 -28.37 5.74
N TRP A 801 23.72 -28.21 6.34
CA TRP A 801 23.34 -28.85 7.60
C TRP A 801 21.81 -28.89 7.72
N TRP A 802 21.30 -29.59 8.74
CA TRP A 802 19.87 -29.85 8.93
C TRP A 802 18.99 -28.60 8.85
N GLY A 803 19.39 -27.50 9.49
CA GLY A 803 18.62 -26.27 9.49
C GLY A 803 18.49 -25.58 8.13
N ASN A 804 19.30 -25.96 7.14
CA ASN A 804 19.21 -25.46 5.77
C ASN A 804 18.59 -26.48 4.80
N SER A 805 18.48 -27.76 5.18
CA SER A 805 17.89 -28.80 4.32
C SER A 805 16.47 -29.18 4.70
N VAL A 806 16.08 -29.04 5.98
CA VAL A 806 14.83 -29.61 6.50
C VAL A 806 13.56 -29.03 5.88
N SER A 807 13.51 -27.72 5.61
CA SER A 807 12.36 -27.09 4.93
C SER A 807 12.21 -27.55 3.49
N TYR A 808 13.29 -28.03 2.88
CA TYR A 808 13.28 -28.54 1.50
C TYR A 808 13.21 -30.06 1.43
N SER A 809 13.22 -30.76 2.58
CA SER A 809 13.09 -32.21 2.64
C SER A 809 11.63 -32.59 2.87
N GLY A 810 10.93 -32.98 1.79
CA GLY A 810 9.57 -33.49 1.91
C GLY A 810 8.66 -33.08 0.76
N THR A 811 7.39 -33.38 0.95
CA THR A 811 6.33 -33.10 0.00
C THR A 811 6.10 -31.60 -0.17
N ASP A 812 6.35 -30.79 0.88
CA ASP A 812 6.13 -29.32 0.86
C ASP A 812 7.03 -28.62 -0.17
N ALA A 813 8.22 -29.17 -0.40
CA ALA A 813 9.17 -28.68 -1.39
C ALA A 813 8.98 -29.26 -2.79
N GLY A 814 7.92 -30.07 -2.99
CA GLY A 814 7.62 -30.70 -4.28
C GLY A 814 8.47 -31.92 -4.63
N LEU A 815 9.19 -32.53 -3.66
CA LEU A 815 10.01 -33.73 -3.93
C LEU A 815 9.19 -35.01 -4.11
N PHE A 816 7.96 -35.05 -3.57
CA PHE A 816 7.08 -36.20 -3.62
C PHE A 816 5.78 -35.84 -4.36
N LYS A 817 4.63 -36.32 -3.87
CA LYS A 817 3.33 -36.12 -4.49
C LYS A 817 2.92 -34.64 -4.46
N THR A 818 2.72 -34.01 -5.62
CA THR A 818 2.37 -32.58 -5.73
C THR A 818 0.87 -32.31 -5.90
N SER A 819 0.09 -33.30 -6.35
CA SER A 819 -1.36 -33.20 -6.56
C SER A 819 -2.11 -34.38 -5.94
N LEU A 820 -3.39 -34.20 -5.60
CA LEU A 820 -4.20 -35.23 -4.94
C LEU A 820 -4.44 -36.44 -5.85
N LYS A 821 -4.68 -36.19 -7.13
CA LYS A 821 -4.89 -37.19 -8.19
C LYS A 821 -3.83 -37.04 -9.26
N ASP A 822 -3.35 -38.17 -9.77
CA ASP A 822 -2.45 -38.19 -10.92
C ASP A 822 -3.26 -37.98 -12.22
N ALA A 823 -2.80 -37.10 -13.10
CA ALA A 823 -3.40 -36.88 -14.42
C ALA A 823 -3.44 -38.16 -15.25
N SER A 824 -2.46 -39.05 -15.09
CA SER A 824 -2.40 -40.34 -15.78
C SER A 824 -3.56 -41.28 -15.41
N SER A 825 -4.12 -41.11 -14.21
CA SER A 825 -5.25 -41.90 -13.70
C SER A 825 -6.62 -41.45 -14.23
N ALA A 826 -6.66 -40.41 -15.06
CA ALA A 826 -7.90 -39.94 -15.66
C ALA A 826 -8.43 -40.93 -16.72
N PRO A 827 -9.78 -41.04 -16.91
CA PRO A 827 -10.40 -42.09 -17.74
C PRO A 827 -9.88 -42.20 -19.19
N ASP A 828 -9.37 -41.09 -19.74
CA ASP A 828 -8.87 -41.00 -21.12
C ASP A 828 -7.37 -40.63 -21.18
N GLY A 829 -6.64 -40.78 -20.07
CA GLY A 829 -5.24 -40.37 -19.93
C GLY A 829 -5.04 -38.84 -19.81
N TYR A 830 -6.12 -38.06 -19.76
CA TYR A 830 -6.11 -36.63 -19.47
C TYR A 830 -7.41 -36.19 -18.77
N PHE A 831 -7.32 -35.17 -17.92
CA PHE A 831 -8.48 -34.57 -17.24
C PHE A 831 -9.01 -33.36 -18.02
N GLY A 832 -10.20 -32.86 -17.67
CA GLY A 832 -10.74 -31.67 -18.33
C GLY A 832 -11.85 -31.92 -19.35
N ILE A 833 -12.15 -30.90 -20.14
CA ILE A 833 -13.15 -30.91 -21.20
C ILE A 833 -12.68 -31.78 -22.36
N ARG A 834 -13.60 -32.52 -23.00
CA ARG A 834 -13.28 -33.36 -24.16
C ARG A 834 -13.07 -32.54 -25.43
N LYS A 835 -12.22 -33.01 -26.34
CA LYS A 835 -11.85 -32.31 -27.60
C LYS A 835 -13.03 -31.84 -28.44
N ASN A 836 -14.19 -32.49 -28.32
CA ASN A 836 -15.39 -32.16 -29.08
C ASN A 836 -16.26 -31.05 -28.43
N GLU A 837 -15.98 -30.67 -27.18
CA GLU A 837 -16.83 -29.81 -26.37
C GLU A 837 -16.33 -28.36 -26.25
N PHE A 838 -15.10 -28.06 -26.73
CA PHE A 838 -14.46 -26.74 -26.67
C PHE A 838 -14.14 -26.08 -28.01
#